data_AF-A0A6G0ABV4-F1
#
_entry.id   AF-A0A6G0ABV4-F1
#
_cell.length_a   1.000
_cell.length_b   1.000
_cell.length_c   1.000
_cell.angle_alpha   90.00
_cell.angle_beta   90.00
_cell.angle_gamma   90.00
#
_symmetry.space_group_name_H-M   'P 1'
#
loop_
_entity.id
_entity.type
_entity.pdbx_description
1 polymer ?
#
loop_
_entity_poly.entity_id
_entity_poly.type
_entity_poly.pdbx_seq_one_letter_code
_entity_poly.pdbx_strand_id
1 'polypeptide(L)'
;NSQVDEENYVTVIPGEHYAASGFYEFFFGKHWRDVWTTPVRVEVLDLNTFSGGLIPTERGGGMQTKSLRFQSVNGKIWKFRSIEKDPSKVLPEDLKESIAEDILQDQISSANPYASLVVSLILKSLNVLEAEPKLVFLPDDEKLGEFQEEFGGMLGFIEEHPSEGSDGLPGFENAIDVKGTYKLFDHLAVKRSQKIDAEGFLKARLIDIILSDWDRHMDQWRWAKYERNINGESKSIWKPIPRDRDQVFSKYDGLFPTIADYVIPQITDFEVDFPQVEDLTWNGRFLDRRVLTELDKHSWDSVAVFVKSQITDELIDSSLTKLPPEVYNICAPEISYKLKSRRDNLLWASDQFYGLVNKYADVFCSDEDDYVEVNRIDDLSTVVTIFKRDKKSGIGKDDPLFYKVFDNDITIDLRIHLNDGDDKAFVIGECSESPIVRIVGGHGQDEIVDESIVHGNFLSITPFPATQRRTYFYDSGNKSEVVEGPGTVYDDTEYPDPVDEFEKYEPKQIDRGHNWLPVPVLALDTDYGLTIGAGVQLYKYNFRMIPHEYLQQLTVSYATRFGNFAVAYEGDFYSVVNNGRLNLLVAATEQFVTRYFGYGNETNYNSDLEKNNYYETNQTLITLFPTFHYNFSKILSGSVGISFVHTNTSLKNDTLLTDFKY
;
A
#
# COMPACT_ATOMS: atom_id res chain seq x y z
N ASN A 1 23.90 -29.99 -11.54
CA ASN A 1 24.27 -31.05 -12.51
C ASN A 1 23.11 -31.31 -13.45
N SER A 2 23.02 -30.56 -14.54
CA SER A 2 22.02 -30.75 -15.60
C SER A 2 22.53 -31.77 -16.62
N GLN A 3 21.74 -32.81 -16.90
CA GLN A 3 21.92 -33.65 -18.08
C GLN A 3 21.14 -33.01 -19.23
N VAL A 4 21.83 -32.61 -20.29
CA VAL A 4 21.21 -32.14 -21.54
C VAL A 4 21.03 -33.37 -22.43
N ASP A 5 19.79 -33.81 -22.62
CA ASP A 5 19.45 -34.90 -23.54
C ASP A 5 19.32 -34.38 -24.99
N GLU A 6 19.37 -35.27 -25.98
CA GLU A 6 19.37 -35.00 -27.44
C GLU A 6 18.14 -34.23 -28.00
N GLU A 7 17.21 -33.81 -27.15
CA GLU A 7 16.09 -32.93 -27.49
C GLU A 7 16.19 -31.68 -26.61
N ASN A 8 16.32 -30.46 -27.20
CA ASN A 8 16.42 -29.07 -26.66
C ASN A 8 15.79 -28.73 -25.28
N TYR A 9 15.95 -29.57 -24.28
CA TYR A 9 15.32 -29.53 -22.98
C TYR A 9 16.33 -29.91 -21.92
N VAL A 10 16.13 -29.38 -20.73
CA VAL A 10 16.94 -29.70 -19.55
C VAL A 10 16.01 -29.89 -18.36
N THR A 11 16.39 -30.81 -17.47
CA THR A 11 15.73 -30.95 -16.17
C THR A 11 16.45 -30.10 -15.14
N VAL A 12 15.71 -29.20 -14.47
CA VAL A 12 16.22 -28.30 -13.44
C VAL A 12 15.31 -28.28 -12.23
N ILE A 13 15.88 -28.00 -11.06
CA ILE A 13 15.13 -27.77 -9.82
C ILE A 13 15.17 -26.26 -9.57
N PRO A 14 14.02 -25.58 -9.46
CA PRO A 14 13.99 -24.11 -9.38
C PRO A 14 14.54 -23.58 -8.05
N GLY A 15 14.50 -24.34 -6.95
CA GLY A 15 15.05 -23.93 -5.66
C GLY A 15 15.23 -25.09 -4.69
N GLU A 16 16.26 -25.92 -4.91
CA GLU A 16 16.57 -27.09 -4.07
C GLU A 16 16.79 -26.74 -2.59
N HIS A 17 17.31 -25.54 -2.32
CA HIS A 17 17.62 -25.05 -0.97
C HIS A 17 16.38 -24.73 -0.13
N TYR A 18 15.17 -24.67 -0.71
CA TYR A 18 13.93 -24.45 0.03
C TYR A 18 13.40 -25.71 0.74
N ALA A 19 14.05 -26.87 0.59
CA ALA A 19 13.63 -28.07 1.29
C ALA A 19 13.69 -27.88 2.82
N ALA A 20 12.56 -28.08 3.50
CA ALA A 20 12.42 -27.84 4.93
C ALA A 20 11.93 -29.09 5.68
N SER A 21 12.12 -29.11 7.00
CA SER A 21 11.57 -30.13 7.89
C SER A 21 10.25 -29.66 8.50
N GLY A 22 9.36 -30.57 8.89
CA GLY A 22 8.05 -30.20 9.44
C GLY A 22 8.09 -29.31 10.71
N PHE A 23 9.17 -29.35 11.50
CA PHE A 23 9.35 -28.42 12.61
C PHE A 23 9.62 -26.99 12.13
N TYR A 24 10.42 -26.84 11.07
CA TYR A 24 10.69 -25.54 10.46
C TYR A 24 9.40 -25.00 9.79
N GLU A 25 8.68 -25.87 9.07
CA GLU A 25 7.43 -25.50 8.40
C GLU A 25 6.33 -25.05 9.35
N PHE A 26 6.31 -25.54 10.59
CA PHE A 26 5.37 -25.08 11.60
C PHE A 26 5.54 -23.58 11.92
N PHE A 27 6.78 -23.10 11.98
CA PHE A 27 7.08 -21.69 12.30
C PHE A 27 7.10 -20.79 11.07
N PHE A 28 7.67 -21.26 9.97
CA PHE A 28 7.96 -20.48 8.75
C PHE A 28 7.14 -20.94 7.53
N GLY A 29 6.08 -21.71 7.75
CA GLY A 29 5.12 -22.16 6.73
C GLY A 29 5.54 -23.38 5.96
N LYS A 30 4.59 -24.05 5.30
CA LYS A 30 4.88 -25.06 4.28
C LYS A 30 5.11 -24.39 2.92
N HIS A 31 4.38 -23.31 2.65
CA HIS A 31 4.47 -22.50 1.43
C HIS A 31 4.34 -23.37 0.16
N TRP A 32 5.02 -23.00 -0.93
CA TRP A 32 5.12 -23.79 -2.16
C TRP A 32 6.43 -24.59 -2.26
N ARG A 33 7.06 -24.96 -1.12
CA ARG A 33 8.36 -25.67 -1.11
C ARG A 33 8.36 -26.95 -1.95
N ASP A 34 7.26 -27.70 -1.95
CA ASP A 34 7.10 -28.90 -2.79
C ASP A 34 7.17 -28.56 -4.30
N VAL A 35 6.64 -27.41 -4.71
CA VAL A 35 6.70 -26.92 -6.11
C VAL A 35 8.11 -26.46 -6.44
N TRP A 36 8.78 -25.77 -5.51
CA TRP A 36 10.15 -25.27 -5.67
C TRP A 36 11.23 -26.38 -5.71
N THR A 37 10.96 -27.53 -5.10
CA THR A 37 11.92 -28.63 -5.01
C THR A 37 11.67 -29.74 -6.04
N THR A 38 10.56 -29.67 -6.78
CA THR A 38 10.23 -30.63 -7.84
C THR A 38 11.05 -30.35 -9.11
N PRO A 39 11.81 -31.34 -9.63
CA PRO A 39 12.49 -31.18 -10.92
C PRO A 39 11.49 -31.02 -12.07
N VAL A 40 11.72 -30.02 -12.93
CA VAL A 40 10.89 -29.74 -14.11
C VAL A 40 11.69 -29.83 -15.39
N ARG A 41 11.08 -30.38 -16.46
CA ARG A 41 11.68 -30.37 -17.79
C ARG A 41 11.31 -29.07 -18.52
N VAL A 42 12.32 -28.28 -18.90
CA VAL A 42 12.15 -26.96 -19.52
C VAL A 42 12.94 -26.84 -20.81
N GLU A 43 12.43 -26.06 -21.76
CA GLU A 43 13.09 -25.82 -23.05
C GLU A 43 14.34 -24.94 -22.85
N VAL A 44 15.43 -25.29 -23.52
CA VAL A 44 16.66 -24.47 -23.54
C VAL A 44 16.47 -23.34 -24.56
N LEU A 45 16.67 -22.10 -24.13
CA LEU A 45 16.55 -20.93 -24.99
C LEU A 45 17.69 -20.88 -26.01
N ASP A 46 17.43 -21.25 -27.25
CA ASP A 46 18.39 -21.11 -28.35
C ASP A 46 18.49 -19.65 -28.81
N LEU A 47 19.57 -18.98 -28.40
CA LEU A 47 19.87 -17.59 -28.76
C LEU A 47 20.12 -17.38 -30.26
N ASN A 48 20.36 -18.43 -31.05
CA ASN A 48 20.53 -18.34 -32.50
C ASN A 48 19.21 -18.27 -33.25
N THR A 49 18.23 -19.07 -32.82
CA THR A 49 16.99 -19.27 -33.58
C THR A 49 15.79 -18.54 -32.98
N PHE A 50 15.76 -18.33 -31.66
CA PHE A 50 14.63 -17.70 -31.02
C PHE A 50 14.42 -16.27 -31.53
N SER A 51 13.22 -15.98 -32.04
CA SER A 51 12.86 -14.69 -32.65
C SER A 51 13.80 -14.21 -33.77
N GLY A 52 14.45 -15.13 -34.48
CA GLY A 52 15.42 -14.81 -35.54
C GLY A 52 16.84 -14.52 -35.03
N GLY A 53 17.10 -14.79 -33.75
CA GLY A 53 18.38 -14.59 -33.08
C GLY A 53 18.28 -13.47 -32.04
N LEU A 54 18.77 -13.74 -30.83
CA LEU A 54 18.79 -12.81 -29.70
C LEU A 54 20.20 -12.31 -29.45
N ILE A 55 20.32 -10.99 -29.26
CA ILE A 55 21.56 -10.32 -28.87
C ILE A 55 21.31 -9.67 -27.52
N PRO A 56 22.05 -10.01 -26.45
CA PRO A 56 21.89 -9.37 -25.16
C PRO A 56 22.31 -7.90 -25.24
N THR A 57 21.55 -7.00 -24.61
CA THR A 57 21.78 -5.56 -24.74
C THR A 57 21.97 -4.86 -23.40
N GLU A 58 21.17 -5.21 -22.39
CA GLU A 58 21.09 -4.41 -21.17
C GLU A 58 20.65 -5.26 -19.99
N ARG A 59 21.39 -5.16 -18.89
CA ARG A 59 20.97 -5.66 -17.58
C ARG A 59 19.87 -4.74 -17.02
N GLY A 60 18.80 -5.34 -16.52
CA GLY A 60 17.79 -4.64 -15.73
C GLY A 60 17.43 -5.41 -14.47
N GLY A 61 16.28 -5.05 -13.90
CA GLY A 61 15.70 -5.72 -12.73
C GLY A 61 15.86 -4.87 -11.47
N GLY A 62 14.91 -5.04 -10.54
CA GLY A 62 14.90 -4.31 -9.28
C GLY A 62 15.93 -4.86 -8.28
N MET A 63 15.72 -4.55 -6.99
CA MET A 63 16.61 -5.01 -5.92
C MET A 63 16.67 -6.54 -5.79
N GLN A 64 15.62 -7.27 -6.20
CA GLN A 64 15.49 -8.71 -5.94
C GLN A 64 15.59 -9.61 -7.18
N THR A 65 15.22 -9.12 -8.37
CA THR A 65 15.07 -9.98 -9.55
C THR A 65 16.13 -9.64 -10.61
N LYS A 66 16.83 -10.65 -11.13
CA LYS A 66 17.77 -10.47 -12.24
C LYS A 66 17.00 -10.47 -13.56
N SER A 67 17.21 -9.46 -14.40
CA SER A 67 16.64 -9.45 -15.76
C SER A 67 17.63 -9.00 -16.80
N LEU A 68 17.50 -9.53 -18.01
CA LEU A 68 18.36 -9.26 -19.15
C LEU A 68 17.49 -8.95 -20.37
N ARG A 69 17.73 -7.81 -21.00
CA ARG A 69 17.11 -7.45 -22.28
C ARG A 69 17.89 -8.04 -23.43
N PHE A 70 17.15 -8.49 -24.43
CA PHE A 70 17.68 -8.94 -25.70
C PHE A 70 17.04 -8.15 -26.83
N GLN A 71 17.84 -7.74 -27.80
CA GLN A 71 17.33 -7.28 -29.08
C GLN A 71 17.36 -8.45 -30.05
N SER A 72 16.21 -8.72 -30.67
CA SER A 72 16.12 -9.69 -31.75
C SER A 72 16.42 -9.06 -33.11
N VAL A 73 16.86 -9.86 -34.07
CA VAL A 73 17.21 -9.38 -35.44
C VAL A 73 16.03 -8.68 -36.13
N ASN A 74 14.79 -9.04 -35.77
CA ASN A 74 13.58 -8.41 -36.31
C ASN A 74 13.21 -7.06 -35.64
N GLY A 75 14.05 -6.56 -34.72
CA GLY A 75 13.85 -5.29 -34.02
C GLY A 75 13.04 -5.37 -32.72
N LYS A 76 12.44 -6.53 -32.39
CA LYS A 76 11.73 -6.69 -31.11
C LYS A 76 12.68 -6.78 -29.93
N ILE A 77 12.28 -6.19 -28.81
CA ILE A 77 12.98 -6.31 -27.53
C ILE A 77 12.33 -7.43 -26.73
N TRP A 78 13.14 -8.33 -26.19
CA TRP A 78 12.74 -9.41 -25.30
C TRP A 78 13.36 -9.18 -23.93
N LYS A 79 12.71 -9.66 -22.87
CA LYS A 79 13.19 -9.59 -21.49
C LYS A 79 13.20 -11.00 -20.91
N PHE A 80 14.38 -11.47 -20.51
CA PHE A 80 14.53 -12.63 -19.64
C PHE A 80 14.49 -12.18 -18.19
N ARG A 81 13.86 -12.97 -17.32
CA ARG A 81 13.76 -12.70 -15.89
C ARG A 81 13.92 -14.00 -15.11
N SER A 82 14.81 -14.02 -14.12
CA SER A 82 15.01 -15.20 -13.27
C SER A 82 13.75 -15.52 -12.45
N ILE A 83 13.48 -16.81 -12.26
CA ILE A 83 12.45 -17.26 -11.30
C ILE A 83 12.96 -17.11 -9.86
N GLU A 84 14.19 -17.55 -9.62
CA GLU A 84 14.85 -17.36 -8.34
C GLU A 84 15.19 -15.88 -8.14
N LYS A 85 14.92 -15.40 -6.93
CA LYS A 85 15.18 -14.02 -6.51
C LYS A 85 16.34 -14.00 -5.52
N ASP A 86 17.01 -12.87 -5.46
CA ASP A 86 18.14 -12.58 -4.58
C ASP A 86 17.82 -11.31 -3.77
N PRO A 87 17.28 -11.45 -2.54
CA PRO A 87 16.87 -10.35 -1.69
C PRO A 87 18.04 -9.71 -0.93
N SER A 88 19.27 -10.22 -1.07
CA SER A 88 20.45 -9.75 -0.33
C SER A 88 20.67 -8.24 -0.47
N LYS A 89 20.32 -7.65 -1.62
CA LYS A 89 20.45 -6.20 -1.89
C LYS A 89 19.45 -5.33 -1.12
N VAL A 90 18.37 -5.90 -0.59
CA VAL A 90 17.37 -5.19 0.21
C VAL A 90 17.83 -5.04 1.66
N LEU A 91 18.70 -5.94 2.13
CA LEU A 91 19.17 -5.92 3.50
C LEU A 91 20.26 -4.84 3.72
N PRO A 92 20.23 -4.14 4.87
CA PRO A 92 21.38 -3.39 5.37
C PRO A 92 22.61 -4.28 5.44
N GLU A 93 23.80 -3.70 5.21
CA GLU A 93 25.06 -4.46 5.15
C GLU A 93 25.29 -5.33 6.38
N ASP A 94 24.93 -4.83 7.57
CA ASP A 94 25.06 -5.53 8.85
C ASP A 94 24.18 -6.80 8.97
N LEU A 95 23.18 -6.96 8.09
CA LEU A 95 22.23 -8.08 8.10
C LEU A 95 22.44 -9.09 6.96
N LYS A 96 23.27 -8.76 5.96
CA LYS A 96 23.55 -9.60 4.78
C LYS A 96 24.35 -10.87 5.04
N GLU A 97 24.80 -11.11 6.27
CA GLU A 97 25.45 -12.37 6.68
C GLU A 97 24.78 -12.94 7.95
N SER A 98 23.50 -12.60 8.16
CA SER A 98 22.74 -12.95 9.35
C SER A 98 21.57 -13.88 9.04
N ILE A 99 20.97 -14.43 10.10
CA ILE A 99 19.73 -15.23 10.03
C ILE A 99 18.59 -14.46 9.32
N ALA A 100 18.64 -13.12 9.29
CA ALA A 100 17.64 -12.31 8.58
C ALA A 100 17.69 -12.52 7.05
N GLU A 101 18.86 -12.75 6.47
CA GLU A 101 18.99 -13.06 5.04
C GLU A 101 18.37 -14.42 4.72
N ASP A 102 18.71 -15.45 5.49
CA ASP A 102 18.16 -16.80 5.33
C ASP A 102 16.63 -16.80 5.44
N ILE A 103 16.07 -16.04 6.40
CA ILE A 103 14.62 -15.91 6.55
C ILE A 103 14.02 -15.19 5.33
N LEU A 104 14.58 -14.07 4.87
CA LEU A 104 14.04 -13.35 3.71
C LEU A 104 14.14 -14.18 2.43
N GLN A 105 15.24 -14.91 2.23
CA GLN A 105 15.38 -15.84 1.12
C GLN A 105 14.32 -16.93 1.21
N ASP A 106 14.18 -17.60 2.36
CA ASP A 106 13.20 -18.67 2.58
C ASP A 106 11.75 -18.22 2.31
N GLN A 107 11.42 -16.98 2.64
CA GLN A 107 10.09 -16.42 2.38
C GLN A 107 9.78 -16.23 0.88
N ILE A 108 10.75 -16.32 -0.04
CA ILE A 108 10.48 -16.40 -1.49
C ILE A 108 9.68 -17.67 -1.82
N SER A 109 9.85 -18.74 -1.05
CA SER A 109 9.11 -19.99 -1.27
C SER A 109 7.60 -19.85 -1.06
N SER A 110 7.15 -18.76 -0.43
CA SER A 110 5.73 -18.38 -0.31
C SER A 110 5.09 -18.04 -1.64
N ALA A 111 5.84 -17.60 -2.65
CA ALA A 111 5.35 -17.35 -4.00
C ALA A 111 5.39 -18.63 -4.86
N ASN A 112 4.40 -18.81 -5.73
CA ASN A 112 4.43 -19.92 -6.68
C ASN A 112 5.34 -19.56 -7.88
N PRO A 113 6.40 -20.35 -8.16
CA PRO A 113 7.42 -19.99 -9.15
C PRO A 113 6.90 -19.95 -10.60
N TYR A 114 5.74 -20.54 -10.87
CA TYR A 114 5.18 -20.70 -12.21
C TYR A 114 3.84 -19.96 -12.39
N ALA A 115 3.44 -19.14 -11.42
CA ALA A 115 2.14 -18.49 -11.40
C ALA A 115 1.86 -17.62 -12.64
N SER A 116 2.87 -16.92 -13.14
CA SER A 116 2.80 -16.04 -14.32
C SER A 116 2.25 -16.75 -15.57
N LEU A 117 2.54 -18.05 -15.74
CA LEU A 117 2.05 -18.86 -16.87
C LEU A 117 0.52 -19.04 -16.84
N VAL A 118 -0.06 -19.13 -15.63
CA VAL A 118 -1.50 -19.32 -15.42
C VAL A 118 -2.24 -18.03 -15.73
N VAL A 119 -1.70 -16.89 -15.29
CA VAL A 119 -2.37 -15.59 -15.43
C VAL A 119 -2.58 -15.21 -16.89
N SER A 120 -1.66 -15.60 -17.78
CA SER A 120 -1.67 -15.07 -19.13
C SER A 120 -2.91 -15.46 -19.95
N LEU A 121 -3.39 -16.68 -19.77
CA LEU A 121 -4.61 -17.13 -20.45
C LEU A 121 -5.86 -16.38 -19.94
N ILE A 122 -5.89 -16.04 -18.65
CA ILE A 122 -7.00 -15.31 -18.02
C ILE A 122 -7.05 -13.86 -18.52
N LEU A 123 -5.91 -13.18 -18.62
CA LEU A 123 -5.88 -11.80 -19.11
C LEU A 123 -6.23 -11.70 -20.59
N LYS A 124 -5.76 -12.66 -21.38
CA LYS A 124 -6.10 -12.77 -22.79
C LYS A 124 -7.60 -12.93 -23.02
N SER A 125 -8.31 -13.71 -22.18
CA SER A 125 -9.77 -13.86 -22.29
C SER A 125 -10.54 -12.57 -21.99
N LEU A 126 -9.92 -11.64 -21.26
CA LEU A 126 -10.49 -10.33 -20.92
C LEU A 126 -10.03 -9.20 -21.85
N ASN A 127 -9.21 -9.52 -22.86
CA ASN A 127 -8.59 -8.55 -23.76
C ASN A 127 -7.76 -7.48 -23.01
N VAL A 128 -7.11 -7.89 -21.91
CA VAL A 128 -6.10 -7.09 -21.21
C VAL A 128 -4.75 -7.36 -21.88
N LEU A 129 -4.01 -6.29 -22.20
CA LEU A 129 -2.71 -6.42 -22.86
C LEU A 129 -1.68 -7.02 -21.91
N GLU A 130 -0.86 -7.93 -22.40
CA GLU A 130 0.16 -8.58 -21.60
C GLU A 130 1.25 -9.16 -22.48
N ALA A 131 2.50 -9.10 -22.01
CA ALA A 131 3.59 -9.89 -22.58
C ALA A 131 3.49 -11.34 -22.09
N GLU A 132 3.20 -12.27 -23.00
CA GLU A 132 3.05 -13.70 -22.64
C GLU A 132 4.40 -14.30 -22.20
N PRO A 133 4.53 -14.76 -20.95
CA PRO A 133 5.76 -15.35 -20.44
C PRO A 133 5.96 -16.78 -20.96
N LYS A 134 7.20 -17.12 -21.33
CA LYS A 134 7.60 -18.48 -21.67
C LYS A 134 8.66 -18.97 -20.71
N LEU A 135 8.41 -20.11 -20.07
CA LEU A 135 9.37 -20.76 -19.18
C LEU A 135 10.52 -21.34 -20.01
N VAL A 136 11.74 -20.88 -19.75
CA VAL A 136 12.94 -21.31 -20.47
C VAL A 136 14.14 -21.44 -19.54
N PHE A 137 15.08 -22.28 -19.93
CA PHE A 137 16.42 -22.31 -19.37
C PHE A 137 17.37 -21.50 -20.25
N LEU A 138 17.99 -20.47 -19.69
CA LEU A 138 18.99 -19.68 -20.39
C LEU A 138 20.33 -20.44 -20.35
N PRO A 139 20.82 -21.00 -21.47
CA PRO A 139 22.06 -21.77 -21.46
C PRO A 139 23.25 -20.88 -21.09
N ASP A 140 24.28 -21.50 -20.53
CA ASP A 140 25.59 -20.88 -20.39
C ASP A 140 26.28 -20.82 -21.77
N ASP A 141 25.97 -19.76 -22.53
CA ASP A 141 26.37 -19.57 -23.93
C ASP A 141 27.29 -18.34 -24.06
N GLU A 142 28.39 -18.47 -24.80
CA GLU A 142 29.37 -17.39 -25.05
C GLU A 142 28.72 -16.14 -25.68
N LYS A 143 27.58 -16.27 -26.37
CA LYS A 143 26.81 -15.14 -26.90
C LYS A 143 26.26 -14.21 -25.83
N LEU A 144 26.18 -14.65 -24.58
CA LEU A 144 25.83 -13.78 -23.46
C LEU A 144 26.92 -12.74 -23.18
N GLY A 145 28.15 -12.96 -23.66
CA GLY A 145 29.26 -12.01 -23.51
C GLY A 145 29.49 -11.64 -22.05
N GLU A 146 29.48 -10.34 -21.73
CA GLU A 146 29.67 -9.86 -20.37
C GLU A 146 28.57 -10.30 -19.38
N PHE A 147 27.41 -10.72 -19.88
CA PHE A 147 26.29 -11.18 -19.06
C PHE A 147 26.36 -12.67 -18.72
N GLN A 148 27.31 -13.41 -19.31
CA GLN A 148 27.38 -14.87 -19.17
C GLN A 148 27.54 -15.32 -17.72
N GLU A 149 28.48 -14.71 -16.97
CA GLU A 149 28.76 -15.06 -15.57
C GLU A 149 27.53 -14.86 -14.66
N GLU A 150 26.72 -13.84 -14.93
CA GLU A 150 25.57 -13.52 -14.10
C GLU A 150 24.30 -14.28 -14.50
N PHE A 151 24.12 -14.62 -15.78
CA PHE A 151 22.84 -15.13 -16.31
C PHE A 151 22.91 -16.55 -16.89
N GLY A 152 24.09 -17.05 -17.22
CA GLY A 152 24.28 -18.38 -17.80
C GLY A 152 23.79 -19.48 -16.85
N GLY A 153 23.02 -20.43 -17.38
CA GLY A 153 22.50 -21.57 -16.63
C GLY A 153 21.31 -21.27 -15.73
N MET A 154 20.60 -20.16 -15.95
CA MET A 154 19.45 -19.75 -15.13
C MET A 154 18.11 -20.24 -15.68
N LEU A 155 17.22 -20.61 -14.77
CA LEU A 155 15.81 -20.81 -15.05
C LEU A 155 15.05 -19.47 -14.97
N GLY A 156 14.22 -19.17 -15.96
CA GLY A 156 13.48 -17.92 -15.98
C GLY A 156 12.34 -17.88 -16.99
N PHE A 157 11.73 -16.71 -17.09
CA PHE A 157 10.75 -16.40 -18.12
C PHE A 157 11.35 -15.49 -19.18
N ILE A 158 11.11 -15.81 -20.46
CA ILE A 158 11.36 -14.90 -21.59
C ILE A 158 10.02 -14.37 -22.10
N GLU A 159 9.90 -13.05 -22.22
CA GLU A 159 8.68 -12.37 -22.68
C GLU A 159 9.05 -11.19 -23.59
N GLU A 160 8.12 -10.77 -24.46
CA GLU A 160 8.33 -9.56 -25.27
C GLU A 160 8.31 -8.35 -24.33
N HIS A 161 9.31 -7.47 -24.41
CA HIS A 161 9.32 -6.25 -23.61
C HIS A 161 8.38 -5.22 -24.25
N PRO A 162 7.32 -4.74 -23.55
CA PRO A 162 6.44 -3.75 -24.13
C PRO A 162 7.17 -2.43 -24.37
N SER A 163 7.47 -2.13 -25.63
CA SER A 163 8.16 -0.91 -26.06
C SER A 163 7.45 -0.26 -27.25
N GLU A 164 7.73 1.02 -27.44
CA GLU A 164 7.47 1.68 -28.72
C GLU A 164 8.30 1.00 -29.83
N GLY A 165 7.78 1.05 -31.06
CA GLY A 165 8.51 0.56 -32.23
C GLY A 165 9.55 1.57 -32.71
N SER A 166 10.65 1.09 -33.28
CA SER A 166 11.66 1.95 -33.92
C SER A 166 11.21 2.41 -35.31
N ASP A 167 11.44 3.68 -35.66
CA ASP A 167 11.43 4.23 -37.03
C ASP A 167 10.31 3.69 -37.95
N GLY A 168 9.05 3.80 -37.50
CA GLY A 168 7.87 3.43 -38.31
C GLY A 168 7.47 1.95 -38.28
N LEU A 169 8.15 1.11 -37.48
CA LEU A 169 7.67 -0.23 -37.15
C LEU A 169 6.57 -0.17 -36.08
N PRO A 170 5.56 -1.07 -36.12
CA PRO A 170 4.57 -1.16 -35.07
C PRO A 170 5.22 -1.51 -33.73
N GLY A 171 4.85 -0.81 -32.65
CA GLY A 171 5.26 -1.16 -31.29
C GLY A 171 4.59 -2.43 -30.78
N PHE A 172 4.79 -2.73 -29.50
CA PHE A 172 4.13 -3.86 -28.82
C PHE A 172 2.62 -3.86 -29.09
N GLU A 173 2.07 -4.97 -29.59
CA GLU A 173 0.65 -5.10 -29.97
C GLU A 173 0.14 -3.93 -30.85
N ASN A 174 0.97 -3.45 -31.78
CA ASN A 174 0.72 -2.31 -32.68
C ASN A 174 0.47 -0.97 -31.96
N ALA A 175 0.96 -0.81 -30.73
CA ALA A 175 0.89 0.44 -30.01
C ALA A 175 1.64 1.56 -30.76
N ILE A 176 1.08 2.77 -30.71
CA ILE A 176 1.69 3.98 -31.26
C ILE A 176 2.84 4.47 -30.36
N ASP A 177 2.69 4.29 -29.06
CA ASP A 177 3.61 4.73 -28.01
C ASP A 177 3.41 3.83 -26.79
N VAL A 178 4.46 3.60 -26.00
CA VAL A 178 4.40 2.84 -24.75
C VAL A 178 5.13 3.60 -23.64
N LYS A 179 4.44 3.91 -22.54
CA LYS A 179 5.00 4.64 -21.40
C LYS A 179 4.90 3.86 -20.10
N GLY A 180 5.87 4.08 -19.19
CA GLY A 180 5.70 3.74 -17.78
C GLY A 180 4.73 4.72 -17.10
N THR A 181 4.22 4.34 -15.94
CA THR A 181 3.13 5.08 -15.25
C THR A 181 3.49 6.53 -14.92
N TYR A 182 4.64 6.80 -14.29
CA TYR A 182 5.05 8.17 -13.94
C TYR A 182 5.14 9.06 -15.18
N LYS A 183 5.87 8.61 -16.21
CA LYS A 183 5.98 9.31 -17.51
C LYS A 183 4.62 9.52 -18.20
N LEU A 184 3.67 8.59 -18.04
CA LEU A 184 2.33 8.77 -18.56
C LEU A 184 1.61 9.88 -17.80
N PHE A 185 1.71 9.93 -16.47
CA PHE A 185 1.05 10.96 -15.68
C PHE A 185 1.59 12.36 -15.95
N ASP A 186 2.90 12.54 -16.07
CA ASP A 186 3.47 13.84 -16.48
C ASP A 186 3.00 14.22 -17.90
N HIS A 187 2.92 13.25 -18.81
CA HIS A 187 2.39 13.48 -20.16
C HIS A 187 0.90 13.85 -20.15
N LEU A 188 0.08 13.20 -19.32
CA LEU A 188 -1.36 13.47 -19.20
C LEU A 188 -1.66 14.77 -18.45
N ALA A 189 -0.77 15.20 -17.56
CA ALA A 189 -0.87 16.49 -16.90
C ALA A 189 -0.87 17.62 -17.94
N VAL A 190 -0.08 17.51 -19.01
CA VAL A 190 -0.10 18.49 -20.13
C VAL A 190 -1.13 18.13 -21.22
N LYS A 191 -1.36 16.84 -21.49
CA LYS A 191 -2.23 16.35 -22.57
C LYS A 191 -3.52 15.73 -22.07
N ARG A 192 -4.20 16.39 -21.13
CA ARG A 192 -5.39 15.90 -20.42
C ARG A 192 -6.59 15.49 -21.29
N SER A 193 -6.63 15.94 -22.56
CA SER A 193 -7.59 15.45 -23.55
C SER A 193 -7.41 13.97 -23.95
N GLN A 194 -6.25 13.36 -23.67
CA GLN A 194 -6.02 11.93 -23.84
C GLN A 194 -6.50 11.18 -22.61
N LYS A 195 -7.05 9.96 -22.79
CA LYS A 195 -7.69 9.22 -21.71
C LYS A 195 -7.02 7.88 -21.45
N ILE A 196 -7.05 7.45 -20.20
CA ILE A 196 -6.71 6.07 -19.82
C ILE A 196 -7.97 5.22 -19.99
N ASP A 197 -7.81 3.99 -20.47
CA ASP A 197 -8.85 2.97 -20.49
C ASP A 197 -9.11 2.46 -19.06
N ALA A 198 -9.89 3.22 -18.28
CA ALA A 198 -10.18 2.92 -16.88
C ALA A 198 -10.94 1.59 -16.72
N GLU A 199 -11.81 1.22 -17.67
CA GLU A 199 -12.48 -0.09 -17.67
C GLU A 199 -11.48 -1.23 -17.91
N GLY A 200 -10.57 -1.07 -18.87
CA GLY A 200 -9.48 -2.01 -19.12
C GLY A 200 -8.58 -2.17 -17.90
N PHE A 201 -8.32 -1.08 -17.17
CA PHE A 201 -7.56 -1.10 -15.94
C PHE A 201 -8.31 -1.80 -14.80
N LEU A 202 -9.60 -1.53 -14.63
CA LEU A 202 -10.43 -2.23 -13.65
C LEU A 202 -10.48 -3.74 -13.90
N LYS A 203 -10.57 -4.19 -15.16
CA LYS A 203 -10.49 -5.62 -15.50
C LYS A 203 -9.19 -6.24 -14.98
N ALA A 204 -8.06 -5.59 -15.22
CA ALA A 204 -6.76 -6.07 -14.76
C ALA A 204 -6.68 -6.10 -13.23
N ARG A 205 -7.15 -5.05 -12.54
CA ARG A 205 -7.16 -4.98 -11.07
C ARG A 205 -8.07 -6.01 -10.41
N LEU A 206 -9.22 -6.31 -11.00
CA LEU A 206 -10.10 -7.38 -10.52
C LEU A 206 -9.45 -8.76 -10.68
N ILE A 207 -8.64 -8.98 -11.73
CA ILE A 207 -7.82 -10.19 -11.85
C ILE A 207 -6.76 -10.24 -10.75
N ASP A 208 -6.04 -9.16 -10.51
CA ASP A 208 -5.05 -9.09 -9.43
C ASP A 208 -5.69 -9.47 -8.07
N ILE A 209 -6.89 -8.96 -7.77
CA ILE A 209 -7.65 -9.31 -6.55
C ILE A 209 -7.99 -10.80 -6.50
N ILE A 210 -8.51 -11.40 -7.58
CA ILE A 210 -8.84 -12.84 -7.63
C ILE A 210 -7.60 -13.70 -7.42
N LEU A 211 -6.47 -13.28 -7.96
CA LEU A 211 -5.19 -14.00 -7.92
C LEU A 211 -4.39 -13.78 -6.62
N SER A 212 -4.83 -12.83 -5.78
CA SER A 212 -4.08 -12.33 -4.63
C SER A 212 -2.71 -11.75 -5.00
N ASP A 213 -2.64 -11.10 -6.17
CA ASP A 213 -1.45 -10.37 -6.60
C ASP A 213 -1.46 -8.99 -5.94
N TRP A 214 -0.89 -8.93 -4.73
CA TRP A 214 -0.93 -7.73 -3.89
C TRP A 214 0.12 -6.67 -4.28
N ASP A 215 1.20 -7.07 -4.96
CA ASP A 215 2.33 -6.17 -5.26
C ASP A 215 2.13 -5.38 -6.55
N ARG A 216 1.16 -4.45 -6.55
CA ARG A 216 0.68 -3.78 -7.77
C ARG A 216 0.99 -2.28 -7.80
N HIS A 217 2.19 -1.91 -7.36
CA HIS A 217 2.70 -0.53 -7.36
C HIS A 217 2.88 0.03 -8.78
N MET A 218 3.13 1.34 -8.91
CA MET A 218 3.05 2.05 -10.22
C MET A 218 4.00 1.52 -11.29
N ASP A 219 5.19 1.04 -10.90
CA ASP A 219 6.16 0.44 -11.82
C ASP A 219 5.69 -0.89 -12.42
N GLN A 220 4.69 -1.55 -11.85
CA GLN A 220 4.12 -2.80 -12.38
C GLN A 220 3.22 -2.62 -13.58
N TRP A 221 3.16 -1.41 -14.13
CA TRP A 221 2.32 -1.06 -15.26
C TRP A 221 3.13 -0.39 -16.36
N ARG A 222 2.74 -0.70 -17.59
CA ARG A 222 3.01 0.11 -18.78
C ARG A 222 1.69 0.44 -19.44
N TRP A 223 1.73 1.40 -20.35
CA TRP A 223 0.54 1.92 -21.00
C TRP A 223 0.80 2.05 -22.49
N ALA A 224 0.00 1.36 -23.30
CA ALA A 224 0.08 1.42 -24.75
C ALA A 224 -0.96 2.40 -25.32
N LYS A 225 -0.50 3.33 -26.15
CA LYS A 225 -1.35 4.30 -26.83
C LYS A 225 -1.95 3.73 -28.10
N TYR A 226 -3.24 3.92 -28.25
CA TYR A 226 -3.99 3.63 -29.47
C TYR A 226 -4.84 4.84 -29.87
N GLU A 227 -5.21 4.91 -31.15
CA GLU A 227 -6.22 5.84 -31.65
C GLU A 227 -7.56 5.12 -31.81
N ARG A 228 -8.63 5.71 -31.24
CA ARG A 228 -10.00 5.23 -31.40
C ARG A 228 -10.83 6.32 -32.06
N ASN A 229 -11.53 5.98 -33.13
CA ASN A 229 -12.52 6.86 -33.71
C ASN A 229 -13.79 6.85 -32.83
N ILE A 230 -14.12 7.99 -32.25
CA ILE A 230 -15.32 8.19 -31.43
C ILE A 230 -16.08 9.37 -32.04
N ASN A 231 -17.31 9.12 -32.50
CA ASN A 231 -18.18 10.14 -33.11
C ASN A 231 -17.54 10.91 -34.29
N GLY A 232 -16.63 10.28 -35.04
CA GLY A 232 -15.94 10.90 -36.18
C GLY A 232 -14.62 11.59 -35.82
N GLU A 233 -14.27 11.67 -34.53
CA GLU A 233 -13.01 12.24 -34.05
C GLU A 233 -12.03 11.14 -33.61
N SER A 234 -10.75 11.30 -33.95
CA SER A 234 -9.70 10.40 -33.43
C SER A 234 -9.35 10.82 -32.00
N LYS A 235 -9.68 9.98 -31.01
CA LYS A 235 -9.30 10.16 -29.61
C LYS A 235 -8.22 9.17 -29.23
N SER A 236 -7.16 9.66 -28.57
CA SER A 236 -6.08 8.82 -28.06
C SER A 236 -6.48 8.16 -26.73
N ILE A 237 -6.33 6.84 -26.65
CA ILE A 237 -6.62 6.04 -25.47
C ILE A 237 -5.37 5.26 -25.06
N TRP A 238 -5.04 5.30 -23.77
CA TRP A 238 -3.94 4.56 -23.16
C TRP A 238 -4.47 3.31 -22.48
N LYS A 239 -4.08 2.14 -22.97
CA LYS A 239 -4.48 0.84 -22.41
C LYS A 239 -3.43 0.30 -21.45
N PRO A 240 -3.83 -0.28 -20.31
CA PRO A 240 -2.91 -0.84 -19.34
C PRO A 240 -2.24 -2.12 -19.87
N ILE A 241 -0.98 -2.28 -19.49
CA ILE A 241 -0.16 -3.48 -19.68
C ILE A 241 0.40 -3.84 -18.30
N PRO A 242 -0.30 -4.69 -17.53
CA PRO A 242 0.23 -5.25 -16.29
C PRO A 242 1.53 -6.04 -16.53
N ARG A 243 2.49 -5.90 -15.61
CA ARG A 243 3.81 -6.56 -15.62
C ARG A 243 4.10 -7.23 -14.27
N ASP A 244 5.19 -8.00 -14.26
CA ASP A 244 5.84 -8.70 -13.12
C ASP A 244 4.88 -9.19 -12.03
N ARG A 245 4.21 -10.33 -12.30
CA ARG A 245 3.22 -10.97 -11.42
C ARG A 245 3.82 -12.03 -10.51
N ASP A 246 4.73 -11.59 -9.66
CA ASP A 246 5.52 -12.52 -8.84
C ASP A 246 4.84 -12.93 -7.54
N GLN A 247 3.77 -12.25 -7.12
CA GLN A 247 3.06 -12.52 -5.86
C GLN A 247 1.73 -13.25 -6.04
N VAL A 248 1.42 -13.67 -7.28
CA VAL A 248 0.22 -14.46 -7.56
C VAL A 248 0.27 -15.79 -6.81
N PHE A 249 -0.83 -16.14 -6.15
CA PHE A 249 -0.95 -17.34 -5.32
C PHE A 249 0.03 -17.38 -4.13
N SER A 250 0.42 -16.22 -3.59
CA SER A 250 1.23 -16.15 -2.37
C SER A 250 0.63 -17.00 -1.25
N LYS A 251 1.48 -17.74 -0.53
CA LYS A 251 1.08 -18.68 0.53
C LYS A 251 1.80 -18.36 1.83
N TYR A 252 1.13 -17.65 2.74
CA TYR A 252 1.70 -17.19 4.03
C TYR A 252 1.19 -18.01 5.22
N ASP A 253 1.43 -19.32 5.15
CA ASP A 253 1.13 -20.26 6.23
C ASP A 253 2.26 -20.34 7.27
N GLY A 254 1.98 -20.94 8.44
CA GLY A 254 2.92 -21.05 9.55
C GLY A 254 2.79 -19.90 10.56
N LEU A 255 3.31 -20.10 11.78
CA LEU A 255 3.06 -19.17 12.89
C LEU A 255 3.50 -17.74 12.60
N PHE A 256 4.73 -17.53 12.10
CA PHE A 256 5.25 -16.18 11.88
C PHE A 256 4.69 -15.52 10.62
N PRO A 257 4.61 -16.19 9.46
CA PRO A 257 4.00 -15.60 8.27
C PRO A 257 2.53 -15.21 8.48
N THR A 258 1.73 -16.00 9.20
CA THR A 258 0.34 -15.63 9.51
C THR A 258 0.23 -14.41 10.44
N ILE A 259 1.18 -14.22 11.36
CA ILE A 259 1.24 -12.99 12.16
C ILE A 259 1.65 -11.80 11.26
N ALA A 260 2.59 -12.00 10.35
CA ALA A 260 3.06 -10.97 9.42
C ALA A 260 1.91 -10.52 8.48
N ASP A 261 1.18 -11.47 7.89
CA ASP A 261 -0.03 -11.26 7.07
C ASP A 261 -1.08 -10.40 7.81
N TYR A 262 -1.29 -10.65 9.11
CA TYR A 262 -2.24 -9.87 9.91
C TYR A 262 -1.77 -8.42 10.21
N VAL A 263 -0.47 -8.19 10.34
CA VAL A 263 0.10 -6.91 10.81
C VAL A 263 0.59 -6.02 9.67
N ILE A 264 0.94 -6.61 8.54
CA ILE A 264 1.51 -5.95 7.36
C ILE A 264 0.48 -6.07 6.23
N PRO A 265 -0.34 -5.03 5.96
CA PRO A 265 -1.32 -5.01 4.86
C PRO A 265 -0.74 -5.35 3.47
N GLN A 266 0.58 -5.27 3.33
CA GLN A 266 1.31 -5.53 2.10
C GLN A 266 1.65 -7.01 1.89
N ILE A 267 1.19 -7.89 2.77
CA ILE A 267 1.44 -9.34 2.70
C ILE A 267 0.06 -9.96 2.82
N THR A 268 -0.38 -10.69 1.78
CA THR A 268 -1.72 -11.30 1.76
C THR A 268 -1.67 -12.75 1.30
N ASP A 269 -2.29 -13.63 2.08
CA ASP A 269 -2.41 -15.05 1.76
C ASP A 269 -3.49 -15.34 0.69
N PHE A 270 -3.18 -16.25 -0.24
CA PHE A 270 -4.13 -16.71 -1.24
C PHE A 270 -5.02 -17.81 -0.66
N GLU A 271 -6.14 -17.38 -0.10
CA GLU A 271 -7.14 -18.26 0.51
C GLU A 271 -8.49 -18.30 -0.21
N VAL A 272 -9.31 -19.27 0.17
CA VAL A 272 -10.65 -19.54 -0.40
C VAL A 272 -11.55 -18.32 -0.35
N ASP A 273 -11.47 -17.59 0.76
CA ASP A 273 -12.14 -16.31 0.97
C ASP A 273 -11.16 -15.16 0.75
N PHE A 274 -11.69 -14.01 0.37
CA PHE A 274 -10.87 -12.81 0.29
C PHE A 274 -10.47 -12.36 1.70
N PRO A 275 -9.19 -12.01 1.95
CA PRO A 275 -8.82 -11.18 3.09
C PRO A 275 -9.45 -9.78 2.95
N GLN A 276 -9.08 -8.84 3.82
CA GLN A 276 -9.56 -7.47 3.65
C GLN A 276 -9.12 -6.94 2.28
N VAL A 277 -10.07 -6.43 1.51
CA VAL A 277 -9.79 -5.89 0.16
C VAL A 277 -8.85 -4.69 0.23
N GLU A 278 -8.82 -3.98 1.36
CA GLU A 278 -7.88 -2.89 1.63
C GLU A 278 -6.43 -3.38 1.56
N ASP A 279 -6.12 -4.55 2.14
CA ASP A 279 -4.77 -5.14 2.14
C ASP A 279 -4.37 -5.56 0.71
N LEU A 280 -5.24 -6.29 0.01
CA LEU A 280 -5.01 -6.74 -1.39
C LEU A 280 -4.76 -5.58 -2.36
N THR A 281 -5.34 -4.42 -2.08
CA THR A 281 -5.26 -3.25 -2.95
C THR A 281 -4.30 -2.20 -2.41
N TRP A 282 -3.65 -2.46 -1.26
CA TRP A 282 -2.83 -1.47 -0.57
C TRP A 282 -1.72 -0.94 -1.46
N ASN A 283 -0.88 -1.79 -2.05
CA ASN A 283 0.23 -1.29 -2.88
C ASN A 283 -0.23 -0.60 -4.18
N GLY A 284 -1.39 -0.98 -4.73
CA GLY A 284 -1.97 -0.36 -5.93
C GLY A 284 -2.76 0.93 -5.67
N ARG A 285 -3.08 1.25 -4.41
CA ARG A 285 -4.08 2.26 -4.01
C ARG A 285 -3.90 3.63 -4.65
N PHE A 286 -2.66 4.09 -4.88
CA PHE A 286 -2.41 5.40 -5.48
C PHE A 286 -2.79 5.43 -6.96
N LEU A 287 -2.39 4.39 -7.71
CA LEU A 287 -2.75 4.23 -9.11
C LEU A 287 -4.26 3.99 -9.26
N ASP A 288 -4.83 3.17 -8.38
CA ASP A 288 -6.25 2.85 -8.35
C ASP A 288 -7.10 4.12 -8.23
N ARG A 289 -6.76 5.04 -7.32
CA ARG A 289 -7.44 6.34 -7.19
C ARG A 289 -7.23 7.25 -8.39
N ARG A 290 -6.03 7.27 -8.96
CA ARG A 290 -5.71 8.16 -10.10
C ARG A 290 -6.48 7.78 -11.36
N VAL A 291 -6.79 6.49 -11.56
CA VAL A 291 -7.41 5.99 -12.79
C VAL A 291 -8.89 5.64 -12.58
N LEU A 292 -9.22 4.93 -11.50
CA LEU A 292 -10.55 4.32 -11.33
C LEU A 292 -11.60 5.27 -10.74
N THR A 293 -11.18 6.39 -10.13
CA THR A 293 -12.11 7.43 -9.66
C THR A 293 -12.93 8.05 -10.79
N GLU A 294 -12.57 7.88 -12.07
CA GLU A 294 -13.39 8.32 -13.21
C GLU A 294 -14.64 7.44 -13.44
N LEU A 295 -14.62 6.17 -13.02
CA LEU A 295 -15.73 5.25 -13.28
C LEU A 295 -16.90 5.49 -12.30
N ASP A 296 -18.12 5.49 -12.83
CA ASP A 296 -19.34 5.41 -12.01
C ASP A 296 -19.63 3.96 -11.57
N LYS A 297 -20.51 3.80 -10.58
CA LYS A 297 -20.87 2.48 -10.04
C LYS A 297 -21.46 1.55 -11.10
N HIS A 298 -22.22 2.08 -12.05
CA HIS A 298 -22.86 1.28 -13.09
C HIS A 298 -21.82 0.65 -14.03
N SER A 299 -20.87 1.44 -14.50
CA SER A 299 -19.77 1.01 -15.36
C SER A 299 -18.88 0.02 -14.61
N TRP A 300 -18.60 0.31 -13.33
CA TRP A 300 -17.85 -0.59 -12.46
C TRP A 300 -18.50 -1.98 -12.32
N ASP A 301 -19.80 -2.01 -12.02
CA ASP A 301 -20.55 -3.27 -11.85
C ASP A 301 -20.66 -4.06 -13.14
N SER A 302 -20.86 -3.35 -14.26
CA SER A 302 -20.84 -3.96 -15.58
C SER A 302 -19.51 -4.66 -15.87
N VAL A 303 -18.38 -4.00 -15.57
CA VAL A 303 -17.05 -4.60 -15.71
C VAL A 303 -16.87 -5.79 -14.76
N ALA A 304 -17.29 -5.69 -13.50
CA ALA A 304 -17.15 -6.76 -12.52
C ALA A 304 -17.96 -8.02 -12.90
N VAL A 305 -19.20 -7.83 -13.35
CA VAL A 305 -20.06 -8.91 -13.86
C VAL A 305 -19.45 -9.52 -15.12
N PHE A 306 -18.93 -8.69 -16.04
CA PHE A 306 -18.23 -9.16 -17.22
C PHE A 306 -17.03 -10.04 -16.85
N VAL A 307 -16.14 -9.56 -15.97
CA VAL A 307 -14.96 -10.31 -15.52
C VAL A 307 -15.37 -11.65 -14.89
N LYS A 308 -16.31 -11.62 -13.94
CA LYS A 308 -16.85 -12.85 -13.32
C LYS A 308 -17.35 -13.86 -14.35
N SER A 309 -18.05 -13.39 -15.39
CA SER A 309 -18.63 -14.25 -16.43
C SER A 309 -17.59 -14.90 -17.36
N GLN A 310 -16.45 -14.26 -17.58
CA GLN A 310 -15.40 -14.78 -18.46
C GLN A 310 -14.52 -15.83 -17.78
N ILE A 311 -14.39 -15.77 -16.45
CA ILE A 311 -13.59 -16.72 -15.67
C ILE A 311 -14.37 -18.02 -15.44
N THR A 312 -14.63 -18.77 -16.51
CA THR A 312 -15.33 -20.05 -16.45
C THR A 312 -14.49 -21.12 -15.73
N ASP A 313 -15.13 -22.21 -15.29
CA ASP A 313 -14.41 -23.37 -14.74
C ASP A 313 -13.42 -23.93 -15.76
N GLU A 314 -13.83 -23.99 -17.03
CA GLU A 314 -12.99 -24.43 -18.14
C GLU A 314 -11.79 -23.50 -18.37
N LEU A 315 -11.96 -22.18 -18.24
CA LEU A 315 -10.86 -21.24 -18.33
C LEU A 315 -9.87 -21.42 -17.17
N ILE A 316 -10.36 -21.57 -15.94
CA ILE A 316 -9.51 -21.81 -14.77
C ILE A 316 -8.70 -23.10 -14.96
N ASP A 317 -9.38 -24.20 -15.28
CA ASP A 317 -8.74 -25.51 -15.38
C ASP A 317 -7.76 -25.56 -16.57
N SER A 318 -8.09 -24.93 -17.71
CA SER A 318 -7.17 -24.81 -18.85
C SER A 318 -5.96 -23.89 -18.57
N SER A 319 -6.14 -22.83 -17.79
CA SER A 319 -5.04 -21.94 -17.39
C SER A 319 -4.03 -22.68 -16.52
N LEU A 320 -4.50 -23.56 -15.64
CA LEU A 320 -3.64 -24.38 -14.78
C LEU A 320 -2.85 -25.45 -15.54
N THR A 321 -3.30 -25.87 -16.72
CA THR A 321 -2.51 -26.78 -17.58
C THR A 321 -1.23 -26.14 -18.14
N LYS A 322 -1.05 -24.83 -17.96
CA LYS A 322 0.18 -24.12 -18.31
C LYS A 322 1.31 -24.31 -17.30
N LEU A 323 0.99 -24.78 -16.09
CA LEU A 323 2.01 -25.19 -15.12
C LEU A 323 2.81 -26.38 -15.67
N PRO A 324 4.09 -26.52 -15.31
CA PRO A 324 4.84 -27.73 -15.66
C PRO A 324 4.09 -28.99 -15.21
N PRO A 325 4.00 -30.03 -16.06
CA PRO A 325 3.22 -31.22 -15.76
C PRO A 325 3.68 -31.94 -14.48
N GLU A 326 4.96 -31.82 -14.13
CA GLU A 326 5.56 -32.40 -12.92
C GLU A 326 5.00 -31.79 -11.63
N VAL A 327 4.61 -30.50 -11.65
CA VAL A 327 4.07 -29.80 -10.48
C VAL A 327 2.55 -29.69 -10.48
N TYR A 328 1.88 -30.05 -11.57
CA TYR A 328 0.43 -29.89 -11.72
C TYR A 328 -0.34 -30.53 -10.57
N ASN A 329 -0.07 -31.80 -10.24
CA ASN A 329 -0.78 -32.51 -9.17
C ASN A 329 -0.42 -32.01 -7.76
N ILE A 330 0.64 -31.21 -7.61
CA ILE A 330 1.10 -30.66 -6.33
C ILE A 330 0.29 -29.42 -5.96
N CYS A 331 0.03 -28.52 -6.91
CA CYS A 331 -0.59 -27.22 -6.64
C CYS A 331 -1.89 -26.92 -7.38
N ALA A 332 -2.10 -27.48 -8.59
CA ALA A 332 -3.26 -27.10 -9.42
C ALA A 332 -4.63 -27.40 -8.77
N PRO A 333 -4.85 -28.51 -8.05
CA PRO A 333 -6.14 -28.76 -7.40
C PRO A 333 -6.50 -27.72 -6.33
N GLU A 334 -5.52 -27.33 -5.50
CA GLU A 334 -5.71 -26.29 -4.47
C GLU A 334 -6.00 -24.94 -5.13
N ILE A 335 -5.24 -24.58 -6.16
CA ILE A 335 -5.42 -23.30 -6.88
C ILE A 335 -6.77 -23.25 -7.60
N SER A 336 -7.18 -24.32 -8.30
CA SER A 336 -8.48 -24.39 -9.00
C SER A 336 -9.63 -24.18 -8.03
N TYR A 337 -9.60 -24.86 -6.88
CA TYR A 337 -10.63 -24.74 -5.85
C TYR A 337 -10.75 -23.31 -5.31
N LYS A 338 -9.62 -22.71 -4.92
CA LYS A 338 -9.56 -21.34 -4.39
C LYS A 338 -10.01 -20.32 -5.45
N LEU A 339 -9.55 -20.44 -6.70
CA LEU A 339 -9.94 -19.55 -7.80
C LEU A 339 -11.44 -19.57 -8.08
N LYS A 340 -12.06 -20.76 -8.10
CA LYS A 340 -13.51 -20.91 -8.32
C LYS A 340 -14.31 -20.22 -7.20
N SER A 341 -13.92 -20.43 -5.94
CA SER A 341 -14.53 -19.75 -4.79
C SER A 341 -14.40 -18.21 -4.89
N ARG A 342 -13.20 -17.71 -5.14
CA ARG A 342 -12.93 -16.27 -5.24
C ARG A 342 -13.67 -15.61 -6.39
N ARG A 343 -13.74 -16.25 -7.56
CA ARG A 343 -14.59 -15.79 -8.67
C ARG A 343 -16.05 -15.67 -8.24
N ASP A 344 -16.58 -16.67 -7.54
CA ASP A 344 -17.99 -16.69 -7.14
C ASP A 344 -18.31 -15.53 -6.18
N ASN A 345 -17.33 -15.14 -5.35
CA ASN A 345 -17.39 -13.99 -4.44
C ASN A 345 -16.88 -12.66 -5.03
N LEU A 346 -16.51 -12.60 -6.32
CA LEU A 346 -15.85 -11.43 -6.93
C LEU A 346 -16.68 -10.16 -6.82
N LEU A 347 -18.00 -10.23 -6.96
CA LEU A 347 -18.85 -9.03 -6.94
C LEU A 347 -18.80 -8.34 -5.58
N TRP A 348 -18.76 -9.11 -4.49
CA TRP A 348 -18.59 -8.56 -3.15
C TRP A 348 -17.23 -7.85 -3.01
N ALA A 349 -16.14 -8.49 -3.45
CA ALA A 349 -14.81 -7.90 -3.39
C ALA A 349 -14.71 -6.62 -4.24
N SER A 350 -15.35 -6.64 -5.42
CA SER A 350 -15.48 -5.49 -6.32
C SER A 350 -16.23 -4.32 -5.67
N ASP A 351 -17.31 -4.58 -4.93
CA ASP A 351 -18.05 -3.55 -4.19
C ASP A 351 -17.21 -2.93 -3.08
N GLN A 352 -16.47 -3.74 -2.31
CA GLN A 352 -15.53 -3.24 -1.30
C GLN A 352 -14.45 -2.37 -1.95
N PHE A 353 -13.89 -2.83 -3.08
CA PHE A 353 -12.87 -2.10 -3.82
C PHE A 353 -13.38 -0.76 -4.35
N TYR A 354 -14.60 -0.72 -4.90
CA TYR A 354 -15.26 0.53 -5.31
C TYR A 354 -15.36 1.50 -4.13
N GLY A 355 -15.77 1.01 -2.95
CA GLY A 355 -15.84 1.81 -1.73
C GLY A 355 -14.49 2.40 -1.33
N LEU A 356 -13.41 1.60 -1.37
CA LEU A 356 -12.05 2.07 -1.03
C LEU A 356 -11.55 3.17 -1.97
N VAL A 357 -11.80 3.03 -3.27
CA VAL A 357 -11.42 4.02 -4.30
C VAL A 357 -12.22 5.32 -4.16
N ASN A 358 -13.52 5.24 -3.88
CA ASN A 358 -14.43 6.38 -3.93
C ASN A 358 -14.70 7.04 -2.58
N LYS A 359 -14.41 6.38 -1.45
CA LYS A 359 -14.63 6.96 -0.11
C LYS A 359 -13.79 8.22 0.14
N TYR A 360 -12.55 8.17 -0.31
CA TYR A 360 -11.62 9.29 -0.32
C TYR A 360 -11.26 9.52 -1.80
N ALA A 361 -12.04 10.28 -2.54
CA ALA A 361 -11.86 10.44 -3.98
C ALA A 361 -10.80 11.51 -4.27
N ASP A 362 -9.84 11.23 -5.16
CA ASP A 362 -8.96 12.25 -5.73
C ASP A 362 -9.35 12.53 -7.18
N VAL A 363 -9.46 13.81 -7.51
CA VAL A 363 -9.64 14.31 -8.87
C VAL A 363 -8.50 15.29 -9.12
N PHE A 364 -7.75 15.10 -10.19
CA PHE A 364 -6.62 15.96 -10.54
C PHE A 364 -6.99 16.79 -11.75
N CYS A 365 -6.52 18.02 -11.88
CA CYS A 365 -6.64 18.86 -13.07
C CYS A 365 -5.44 18.61 -14.02
N SER A 366 -5.23 19.46 -15.02
CA SER A 366 -4.01 19.52 -15.85
C SER A 366 -2.96 20.43 -15.21
N ASP A 367 -1.80 20.58 -15.85
CA ASP A 367 -0.83 21.63 -15.51
C ASP A 367 -1.08 22.91 -16.33
N GLU A 368 -2.27 23.03 -16.92
CA GLU A 368 -2.73 24.17 -17.74
C GLU A 368 -4.00 24.75 -17.12
N ASP A 369 -4.37 25.97 -17.50
CA ASP A 369 -5.55 26.67 -16.95
C ASP A 369 -6.85 25.84 -17.11
N ASP A 370 -7.40 25.36 -15.98
CA ASP A 370 -8.63 24.59 -15.86
C ASP A 370 -9.72 25.35 -15.09
N TYR A 371 -10.97 24.99 -15.39
CA TYR A 371 -12.16 25.48 -14.71
C TYR A 371 -12.89 24.29 -14.08
N VAL A 372 -12.95 24.30 -12.75
CA VAL A 372 -13.60 23.27 -11.94
C VAL A 372 -14.93 23.81 -11.42
N GLU A 373 -16.01 23.07 -11.68
CA GLU A 373 -17.32 23.28 -11.08
C GLU A 373 -17.64 22.12 -10.14
N VAL A 374 -17.89 22.43 -8.88
CA VAL A 374 -18.38 21.49 -7.86
C VAL A 374 -19.80 21.88 -7.49
N ASN A 375 -20.77 21.04 -7.82
CA ASN A 375 -22.18 21.29 -7.58
C ASN A 375 -22.76 20.27 -6.60
N ARG A 376 -23.10 20.72 -5.39
CA ARG A 376 -23.83 19.94 -4.40
C ARG A 376 -25.31 19.95 -4.78
N ILE A 377 -25.73 18.93 -5.53
CA ILE A 377 -27.09 18.86 -6.11
C ILE A 377 -28.12 18.69 -5.00
N ASP A 378 -27.88 17.72 -4.11
CA ASP A 378 -28.75 17.37 -2.99
C ASP A 378 -27.95 16.59 -1.93
N ASP A 379 -28.65 16.07 -0.91
CA ASP A 379 -28.07 15.30 0.19
C ASP A 379 -27.40 13.98 -0.27
N LEU A 380 -27.77 13.46 -1.45
CA LEU A 380 -27.29 12.18 -1.96
C LEU A 380 -26.15 12.35 -2.98
N SER A 381 -26.09 13.48 -3.69
CA SER A 381 -25.23 13.63 -4.87
C SER A 381 -24.44 14.94 -4.91
N THR A 382 -23.14 14.83 -5.20
CA THR A 382 -22.26 15.95 -5.54
C THR A 382 -21.64 15.73 -6.91
N VAL A 383 -21.72 16.72 -7.80
CA VAL A 383 -21.15 16.63 -9.16
C VAL A 383 -19.87 17.43 -9.27
N VAL A 384 -18.86 16.85 -9.91
CA VAL A 384 -17.64 17.55 -10.30
C VAL A 384 -17.52 17.53 -11.81
N THR A 385 -17.33 18.71 -12.39
CA THR A 385 -17.04 18.86 -13.81
C THR A 385 -15.78 19.71 -13.99
N ILE A 386 -14.86 19.25 -14.83
CA ILE A 386 -13.63 19.98 -15.15
C ILE A 386 -13.63 20.28 -16.64
N PHE A 387 -13.36 21.54 -16.97
CA PHE A 387 -13.22 22.05 -18.32
C PHE A 387 -11.86 22.72 -18.48
N LYS A 388 -11.44 22.97 -19.72
CA LYS A 388 -10.39 23.96 -19.96
C LYS A 388 -10.91 25.35 -19.61
N ARG A 389 -10.08 26.18 -18.99
CA ARG A 389 -10.42 27.59 -18.71
C ARG A 389 -10.28 28.43 -19.98
N ASP A 390 -11.30 29.22 -20.30
CA ASP A 390 -11.19 30.24 -21.35
C ASP A 390 -10.45 31.48 -20.81
N LYS A 391 -9.34 31.87 -21.46
CA LYS A 391 -8.52 33.01 -21.03
C LYS A 391 -9.21 34.38 -21.07
N LYS A 392 -10.35 34.51 -21.78
CA LYS A 392 -11.08 35.79 -21.90
C LYS A 392 -12.23 35.88 -20.91
N SER A 393 -13.03 34.83 -20.80
CA SER A 393 -14.21 34.82 -19.92
C SER A 393 -13.94 34.21 -18.54
N GLY A 394 -12.84 33.48 -18.36
CA GLY A 394 -12.48 32.82 -17.11
C GLY A 394 -13.35 31.61 -16.74
N ILE A 395 -14.27 31.20 -17.61
CA ILE A 395 -15.21 30.07 -17.43
C ILE A 395 -14.78 28.87 -18.28
N GLY A 396 -15.40 27.71 -18.02
CA GLY A 396 -15.19 26.49 -18.78
C GLY A 396 -15.50 26.62 -20.27
N LYS A 397 -14.69 25.95 -21.09
CA LYS A 397 -14.80 25.88 -22.55
C LYS A 397 -14.56 24.45 -23.05
N ASP A 398 -15.08 24.18 -24.26
CA ASP A 398 -14.99 22.89 -24.97
C ASP A 398 -15.70 21.77 -24.20
N ASP A 399 -15.51 20.51 -24.62
CA ASP A 399 -16.05 19.35 -23.91
C ASP A 399 -15.38 19.19 -22.53
N PRO A 400 -16.12 18.71 -21.50
CA PRO A 400 -15.54 18.40 -20.21
C PRO A 400 -14.35 17.44 -20.32
N LEU A 401 -13.26 17.79 -19.64
CA LEU A 401 -12.11 16.93 -19.43
C LEU A 401 -12.40 15.86 -18.37
N PHE A 402 -13.30 16.15 -17.43
CA PHE A 402 -13.76 15.21 -16.41
C PHE A 402 -15.21 15.53 -16.04
N TYR A 403 -16.00 14.49 -15.77
CA TYR A 403 -17.36 14.62 -15.27
C TYR A 403 -17.67 13.39 -14.40
N LYS A 404 -18.13 13.61 -13.17
CA LYS A 404 -18.62 12.54 -12.32
C LYS A 404 -19.65 13.02 -11.32
N VAL A 405 -20.67 12.19 -11.10
CA VAL A 405 -21.61 12.29 -9.98
C VAL A 405 -21.09 11.39 -8.86
N PHE A 406 -20.75 12.00 -7.73
CA PHE A 406 -20.33 11.30 -6.52
C PHE A 406 -21.54 11.04 -5.63
N ASP A 407 -21.61 9.81 -5.12
CA ASP A 407 -22.55 9.40 -4.09
C ASP A 407 -22.04 9.86 -2.72
N ASN A 408 -22.82 10.68 -2.02
CA ASN A 408 -22.48 11.29 -0.74
C ASN A 408 -22.48 10.27 0.43
N ASP A 409 -23.16 9.12 0.30
CA ASP A 409 -23.13 8.05 1.31
C ASP A 409 -21.81 7.27 1.26
N ILE A 410 -21.18 7.23 0.07
CA ILE A 410 -19.90 6.56 -0.14
C ILE A 410 -18.75 7.54 0.06
N THR A 411 -18.82 8.69 -0.61
CA THR A 411 -17.74 9.68 -0.70
C THR A 411 -17.81 10.58 0.53
N ILE A 412 -16.81 10.48 1.42
CA ILE A 412 -16.74 11.31 2.63
C ILE A 412 -15.74 12.47 2.50
N ASP A 413 -14.76 12.32 1.60
CA ASP A 413 -13.68 13.29 1.36
C ASP A 413 -13.36 13.30 -0.14
N LEU A 414 -13.72 14.39 -0.81
CA LEU A 414 -13.50 14.63 -2.24
C LEU A 414 -12.39 15.68 -2.39
N ARG A 415 -11.27 15.27 -2.97
CA ARG A 415 -10.05 16.06 -3.04
C ARG A 415 -9.77 16.41 -4.49
N ILE A 416 -9.80 17.69 -4.79
CA ILE A 416 -9.59 18.23 -6.13
C ILE A 416 -8.24 18.94 -6.13
N HIS A 417 -7.31 18.42 -6.91
CA HIS A 417 -5.96 18.98 -7.07
C HIS A 417 -5.94 19.82 -8.33
N LEU A 418 -5.71 21.12 -8.18
CA LEU A 418 -5.63 22.09 -9.28
C LEU A 418 -4.30 21.96 -10.05
N ASN A 419 -3.22 21.57 -9.36
CA ASN A 419 -1.85 21.52 -9.90
C ASN A 419 -1.35 22.92 -10.31
N ASP A 420 -0.59 23.04 -11.41
CA ASP A 420 0.24 24.21 -11.70
C ASP A 420 -0.43 25.29 -12.57
N GLY A 421 -1.63 25.04 -13.11
CA GLY A 421 -2.34 25.98 -13.97
C GLY A 421 -2.84 27.23 -13.23
N ASP A 422 -3.12 28.33 -13.94
CA ASP A 422 -3.88 29.43 -13.34
C ASP A 422 -5.36 29.02 -13.34
N ASP A 423 -5.82 28.38 -12.27
CA ASP A 423 -7.10 27.65 -12.26
C ASP A 423 -8.25 28.49 -11.71
N LYS A 424 -9.47 28.03 -11.98
CA LYS A 424 -10.67 28.54 -11.30
C LYS A 424 -11.51 27.42 -10.74
N ALA A 425 -11.79 27.47 -9.45
CA ALA A 425 -12.66 26.55 -8.75
C ALA A 425 -13.92 27.25 -8.26
N PHE A 426 -15.08 26.72 -8.64
CA PHE A 426 -16.38 27.25 -8.25
C PHE A 426 -17.23 26.18 -7.56
N VAL A 427 -17.53 26.40 -6.28
CA VAL A 427 -18.31 25.49 -5.45
C VAL A 427 -19.70 26.10 -5.21
N ILE A 428 -20.75 25.35 -5.56
CA ILE A 428 -22.15 25.79 -5.48
C ILE A 428 -23.05 24.69 -4.91
N GLY A 429 -24.27 25.08 -4.56
CA GLY A 429 -25.33 24.17 -4.12
C GLY A 429 -25.66 24.31 -2.64
N GLU A 430 -26.85 23.84 -2.26
CA GLU A 430 -27.37 23.90 -0.90
C GLU A 430 -27.90 22.53 -0.50
N CYS A 431 -27.32 21.94 0.55
CA CYS A 431 -27.69 20.62 1.06
C CYS A 431 -27.47 20.53 2.57
N SER A 432 -27.80 19.40 3.19
CA SER A 432 -27.52 19.07 4.60
C SER A 432 -26.45 18.00 4.74
N GLU A 433 -26.37 17.08 3.77
CA GLU A 433 -25.34 16.03 3.73
C GLU A 433 -24.46 16.19 2.48
N SER A 434 -23.15 16.08 2.68
CA SER A 434 -22.19 16.11 1.57
C SER A 434 -20.78 15.65 2.00
N PRO A 435 -19.93 15.23 1.04
CA PRO A 435 -18.52 15.06 1.30
C PRO A 435 -17.88 16.37 1.75
N ILE A 436 -16.81 16.23 2.54
CA ILE A 436 -15.82 17.29 2.63
C ILE A 436 -15.23 17.49 1.24
N VAL A 437 -15.31 18.70 0.70
CA VAL A 437 -14.66 19.08 -0.56
C VAL A 437 -13.39 19.81 -0.22
N ARG A 438 -12.26 19.30 -0.68
CA ARG A 438 -10.95 19.92 -0.56
C ARG A 438 -10.50 20.37 -1.93
N ILE A 439 -10.17 21.64 -2.07
CA ILE A 439 -9.53 22.18 -3.28
C ILE A 439 -8.09 22.51 -2.89
N VAL A 440 -7.17 21.84 -3.57
CA VAL A 440 -5.74 21.90 -3.31
C VAL A 440 -5.12 22.63 -4.49
N GLY A 441 -4.73 23.89 -4.26
CA GLY A 441 -3.99 24.71 -5.21
C GLY A 441 -2.57 24.18 -5.42
N GLY A 442 -1.91 24.66 -6.47
CA GLY A 442 -0.50 24.42 -6.70
C GLY A 442 0.28 25.73 -6.82
N HIS A 443 1.14 25.84 -7.82
CA HIS A 443 1.99 27.02 -8.00
C HIS A 443 1.34 28.15 -8.82
N GLY A 444 0.16 27.90 -9.39
CA GLY A 444 -0.60 28.85 -10.20
C GLY A 444 -1.23 29.99 -9.40
N GLN A 445 -1.83 30.93 -10.12
CA GLN A 445 -2.67 31.98 -9.53
C GLN A 445 -4.13 31.58 -9.64
N ASP A 446 -4.65 30.99 -8.56
CA ASP A 446 -5.97 30.37 -8.56
C ASP A 446 -7.07 31.37 -8.19
N GLU A 447 -8.25 31.21 -8.79
CA GLU A 447 -9.48 31.90 -8.41
C GLU A 447 -10.44 30.89 -7.78
N ILE A 448 -10.66 30.98 -6.47
CA ILE A 448 -11.47 30.01 -5.74
C ILE A 448 -12.68 30.72 -5.13
N VAL A 449 -13.87 30.23 -5.45
CA VAL A 449 -15.15 30.84 -5.04
C VAL A 449 -16.08 29.78 -4.46
N ASP A 450 -16.52 29.97 -3.22
CA ASP A 450 -17.52 29.13 -2.55
C ASP A 450 -18.83 29.91 -2.34
N GLU A 451 -19.87 29.54 -3.08
CA GLU A 451 -21.25 30.00 -2.88
C GLU A 451 -22.14 28.90 -2.29
N SER A 452 -21.57 27.79 -1.81
CA SER A 452 -22.31 26.66 -1.28
C SER A 452 -22.71 26.83 0.19
N ILE A 453 -23.78 26.15 0.58
CA ILE A 453 -24.25 26.07 1.96
C ILE A 453 -24.49 24.61 2.32
N VAL A 454 -23.81 24.13 3.35
CA VAL A 454 -24.09 22.81 3.95
C VAL A 454 -24.70 23.00 5.34
N HIS A 455 -25.97 22.69 5.48
CA HIS A 455 -26.71 22.80 6.73
C HIS A 455 -26.24 21.76 7.75
N GLY A 456 -26.31 22.13 9.02
CA GLY A 456 -25.99 21.23 10.10
C GLY A 456 -26.22 21.88 11.44
N ASN A 457 -25.46 21.42 12.43
CA ASN A 457 -25.63 21.79 13.81
C ASN A 457 -24.34 22.31 14.41
N PHE A 458 -24.42 23.30 15.30
CA PHE A 458 -23.27 23.77 16.05
C PHE A 458 -22.65 22.61 16.86
N LEU A 459 -21.33 22.42 16.74
CA LEU A 459 -20.58 21.28 17.30
C LEU A 459 -21.10 19.89 16.88
N SER A 460 -21.89 19.79 15.81
CA SER A 460 -22.55 18.56 15.32
C SER A 460 -23.51 17.86 16.28
N ILE A 461 -23.46 18.17 17.59
CA ILE A 461 -24.24 17.51 18.66
C ILE A 461 -25.31 18.39 19.28
N THR A 462 -25.34 19.69 18.97
CA THR A 462 -26.30 20.63 19.56
C THR A 462 -27.50 20.84 18.65
N PRO A 463 -28.70 21.18 19.16
CA PRO A 463 -29.88 21.40 18.32
C PRO A 463 -29.90 22.80 17.68
N PHE A 464 -28.76 23.50 17.62
CA PHE A 464 -28.67 24.86 17.09
C PHE A 464 -28.18 24.81 15.63
N PRO A 465 -29.01 25.23 14.65
CA PRO A 465 -28.62 25.23 13.25
C PRO A 465 -27.36 26.05 13.01
N ALA A 466 -26.40 25.49 12.28
CA ALA A 466 -25.18 26.16 11.85
C ALA A 466 -24.71 25.58 10.52
N THR A 467 -24.04 26.39 9.70
CA THR A 467 -23.37 25.89 8.49
C THR A 467 -22.18 25.01 8.89
N GLN A 468 -22.11 23.82 8.30
CA GLN A 468 -20.98 22.91 8.49
C GLN A 468 -19.77 23.39 7.69
N ARG A 469 -18.58 23.18 8.26
CA ARG A 469 -17.33 23.36 7.54
C ARG A 469 -17.10 22.17 6.62
N ARG A 470 -17.44 22.31 5.35
CA ARG A 470 -17.41 21.22 4.34
C ARG A 470 -16.66 21.59 3.07
N THR A 471 -16.16 22.82 2.96
CA THR A 471 -15.32 23.25 1.85
C THR A 471 -13.99 23.72 2.41
N TYR A 472 -12.90 23.11 2.00
CA TYR A 472 -11.54 23.42 2.45
C TYR A 472 -10.71 23.85 1.25
N PHE A 473 -10.08 25.02 1.34
CA PHE A 473 -9.17 25.55 0.34
C PHE A 473 -7.76 25.54 0.90
N TYR A 474 -6.87 24.86 0.20
CA TYR A 474 -5.45 24.74 0.55
C TYR A 474 -4.62 25.39 -0.53
N ASP A 475 -4.15 26.60 -0.29
CA ASP A 475 -3.39 27.34 -1.29
C ASP A 475 -2.46 28.35 -0.61
N SER A 476 -1.16 28.12 -0.73
CA SER A 476 -0.11 29.00 -0.22
C SER A 476 0.43 29.98 -1.28
N GLY A 477 -0.21 30.04 -2.45
CA GLY A 477 0.13 30.90 -3.56
C GLY A 477 0.03 32.38 -3.19
N ASN A 478 1.05 33.16 -3.52
CA ASN A 478 1.15 34.57 -3.09
C ASN A 478 0.11 35.53 -3.74
N LYS A 479 -0.81 35.03 -4.57
CA LYS A 479 -1.71 35.84 -5.42
C LYS A 479 -3.06 35.20 -5.76
N SER A 480 -3.45 34.11 -5.12
CA SER A 480 -4.75 33.49 -5.38
C SER A 480 -5.88 34.37 -4.82
N GLU A 481 -6.98 34.43 -5.56
CA GLU A 481 -8.18 35.17 -5.17
C GLU A 481 -9.18 34.19 -4.55
N VAL A 482 -9.47 34.36 -3.26
CA VAL A 482 -10.39 33.48 -2.53
C VAL A 482 -11.63 34.25 -2.07
N VAL A 483 -12.81 33.79 -2.50
CA VAL A 483 -14.11 34.25 -2.03
C VAL A 483 -14.72 33.16 -1.16
N GLU A 484 -14.66 33.37 0.16
CA GLU A 484 -15.15 32.42 1.16
C GLU A 484 -16.67 32.47 1.32
N GLY A 485 -17.28 31.28 1.33
CA GLY A 485 -18.66 31.04 1.72
C GLY A 485 -18.79 30.74 3.22
N PRO A 486 -20.02 30.60 3.75
CA PRO A 486 -20.25 30.44 5.19
C PRO A 486 -19.66 29.16 5.80
N GLY A 487 -19.37 28.14 4.98
CA GLY A 487 -18.81 26.84 5.37
C GLY A 487 -17.36 26.62 4.94
N THR A 488 -16.69 27.67 4.44
CA THR A 488 -15.31 27.57 3.93
C THR A 488 -14.29 27.56 5.08
N VAL A 489 -13.22 26.80 4.88
CA VAL A 489 -11.99 26.84 5.67
C VAL A 489 -10.84 27.07 4.71
N TYR A 490 -10.21 28.23 4.80
CA TYR A 490 -9.02 28.56 4.02
C TYR A 490 -7.75 28.30 4.85
N ASP A 491 -6.80 27.58 4.26
CA ASP A 491 -5.50 27.23 4.83
C ASP A 491 -4.41 27.63 3.83
N ASP A 492 -3.70 28.72 4.15
CA ASP A 492 -2.61 29.29 3.36
C ASP A 492 -1.23 28.79 3.79
N THR A 493 -1.18 27.75 4.63
CA THR A 493 0.10 27.19 5.08
C THR A 493 0.81 26.48 3.94
N GLU A 494 2.08 26.85 3.75
CA GLU A 494 2.96 26.21 2.77
C GLU A 494 3.11 24.72 3.12
N TYR A 495 2.79 23.87 2.16
CA TYR A 495 3.00 22.43 2.26
C TYR A 495 4.20 22.04 1.39
N PRO A 496 5.14 21.22 1.89
CA PRO A 496 6.34 20.89 1.13
C PRO A 496 6.00 20.24 -0.22
N ASP A 497 6.67 20.71 -1.27
CA ASP A 497 6.63 20.04 -2.57
C ASP A 497 7.28 18.65 -2.47
N PRO A 498 6.78 17.66 -3.23
CA PRO A 498 7.40 16.35 -3.29
C PRO A 498 8.85 16.46 -3.78
N VAL A 499 9.77 15.73 -3.16
CA VAL A 499 11.20 15.81 -3.48
C VAL A 499 11.52 15.13 -4.82
N ASP A 500 10.70 14.15 -5.23
CA ASP A 500 10.85 13.39 -6.47
C ASP A 500 9.49 12.89 -7.03
N GLU A 501 9.52 12.27 -8.22
CA GLU A 501 8.32 11.69 -8.86
C GLU A 501 7.67 10.60 -7.99
N PHE A 502 8.46 9.85 -7.22
CA PHE A 502 7.93 8.79 -6.37
C PHE A 502 7.09 9.38 -5.24
N GLU A 503 7.58 10.40 -4.53
CA GLU A 503 6.80 11.09 -3.50
C GLU A 503 5.60 11.84 -4.08
N LYS A 504 5.72 12.39 -5.30
CA LYS A 504 4.61 13.07 -5.99
C LYS A 504 3.43 12.13 -6.25
N TYR A 505 3.70 10.89 -6.67
CA TYR A 505 2.68 9.96 -7.14
C TYR A 505 2.34 8.84 -6.13
N GLU A 506 3.27 8.47 -5.25
CA GLU A 506 3.14 7.45 -4.20
C GLU A 506 3.62 7.99 -2.84
N PRO A 507 2.97 9.04 -2.30
CA PRO A 507 3.40 9.67 -1.06
C PRO A 507 3.39 8.65 0.08
N LYS A 508 4.53 8.56 0.81
CA LYS A 508 4.68 7.63 1.94
C LYS A 508 3.76 7.98 3.11
N GLN A 509 3.39 9.26 3.24
CA GLN A 509 2.51 9.72 4.30
C GLN A 509 1.09 9.18 4.11
N ILE A 510 0.58 8.51 5.13
CA ILE A 510 -0.81 8.08 5.18
C ILE A 510 -1.66 9.27 5.65
N ASP A 511 -2.71 9.57 4.90
CA ASP A 511 -3.53 10.78 5.07
C ASP A 511 -5.02 10.46 5.30
N ARG A 512 -5.34 9.20 5.60
CA ARG A 512 -6.70 8.68 5.76
C ARG A 512 -6.73 7.33 6.46
N GLY A 513 -7.92 6.91 6.86
CA GLY A 513 -8.10 5.60 7.48
C GLY A 513 -7.57 5.55 8.91
N HIS A 514 -7.30 4.34 9.38
CA HIS A 514 -6.75 4.06 10.70
C HIS A 514 -6.03 2.71 10.68
N ASN A 515 -5.10 2.48 11.60
CA ASN A 515 -4.38 1.22 11.71
C ASN A 515 -4.34 0.75 13.17
N TRP A 516 -4.54 -0.55 13.38
CA TRP A 516 -4.49 -1.20 14.69
C TRP A 516 -3.25 -2.11 14.76
N LEU A 517 -2.39 -1.89 15.76
CA LEU A 517 -1.17 -2.67 15.93
C LEU A 517 -1.14 -3.35 17.31
N PRO A 518 -0.93 -4.68 17.38
CA PRO A 518 -0.71 -5.35 18.67
C PRO A 518 0.68 -5.02 19.21
N VAL A 519 0.78 -4.80 20.52
CA VAL A 519 2.04 -4.45 21.20
C VAL A 519 2.37 -5.53 22.23
N PRO A 520 3.32 -6.44 21.95
CA PRO A 520 3.78 -7.37 22.97
C PRO A 520 4.64 -6.62 24.00
N VAL A 521 4.44 -6.94 25.28
CA VAL A 521 5.28 -6.42 26.37
C VAL A 521 6.09 -7.59 26.91
N LEU A 522 7.40 -7.56 26.68
CA LEU A 522 8.35 -8.53 27.20
C LEU A 522 9.54 -7.79 27.78
N ALA A 523 9.77 -7.95 29.09
CA ALA A 523 10.94 -7.40 29.75
C ALA A 523 11.47 -8.38 30.79
N LEU A 524 12.77 -8.37 31.03
CA LEU A 524 13.41 -9.16 32.08
C LEU A 524 14.25 -8.21 32.92
N ASP A 525 13.88 -8.06 34.19
CA ASP A 525 14.57 -7.17 35.12
C ASP A 525 14.82 -7.84 36.47
N THR A 526 15.84 -7.39 37.20
CA THR A 526 16.17 -7.96 38.51
C THR A 526 15.11 -7.67 39.56
N ASP A 527 14.47 -6.49 39.54
CA ASP A 527 13.45 -6.12 40.50
C ASP A 527 12.12 -6.82 40.17
N TYR A 528 11.65 -6.80 38.91
CA TYR A 528 10.32 -7.32 38.54
C TYR A 528 10.29 -8.76 38.00
N GLY A 529 11.45 -9.36 37.77
CA GLY A 529 11.57 -10.66 37.10
C GLY A 529 11.18 -10.58 35.63
N LEU A 530 10.58 -11.65 35.11
CA LEU A 530 10.01 -11.66 33.77
C LEU A 530 8.67 -10.90 33.79
N THR A 531 8.57 -9.84 33.00
CA THR A 531 7.33 -9.11 32.73
C THR A 531 6.79 -9.54 31.38
N ILE A 532 5.54 -10.00 31.38
CA ILE A 532 4.81 -10.40 30.18
C ILE A 532 3.52 -9.60 30.11
N GLY A 533 3.20 -9.09 28.94
CA GLY A 533 1.98 -8.33 28.71
C GLY A 533 1.66 -8.20 27.24
N ALA A 534 0.55 -7.53 26.98
CA ALA A 534 0.09 -7.20 25.65
C ALA A 534 -0.61 -5.85 25.67
N GLY A 535 -0.67 -5.23 24.51
CA GLY A 535 -1.37 -3.98 24.31
C GLY A 535 -1.83 -3.83 22.87
N VAL A 536 -2.47 -2.71 22.63
CA VAL A 536 -2.97 -2.31 21.32
C VAL A 536 -2.67 -0.84 21.09
N GLN A 537 -2.25 -0.51 19.88
CA GLN A 537 -2.09 0.85 19.38
C GLN A 537 -3.09 1.10 18.25
N LEU A 538 -3.68 2.29 18.23
CA LEU A 538 -4.54 2.80 17.18
C LEU A 538 -3.95 4.09 16.62
N TYR A 539 -3.55 4.06 15.37
CA TYR A 539 -3.19 5.24 14.60
C TYR A 539 -4.40 5.71 13.80
N LYS A 540 -4.75 7.00 13.88
CA LYS A 540 -5.75 7.63 13.01
C LYS A 540 -5.07 8.63 12.11
N TYR A 541 -5.33 8.55 10.80
CA TYR A 541 -4.76 9.46 9.82
C TYR A 541 -5.83 10.34 9.18
N ASN A 542 -5.43 11.53 8.74
CA ASN A 542 -6.28 12.52 8.10
C ASN A 542 -5.46 13.45 7.18
N PHE A 543 -6.12 14.17 6.28
CA PHE A 543 -5.47 14.94 5.21
C PHE A 543 -4.52 16.02 5.78
N ARG A 544 -3.26 16.02 5.31
CA ARG A 544 -2.17 16.91 5.76
C ARG A 544 -1.88 16.89 7.28
N MET A 545 -2.32 15.86 8.02
CA MET A 545 -2.03 15.71 9.45
C MET A 545 -0.76 14.88 9.66
N ILE A 546 0.33 15.54 10.03
CA ILE A 546 1.66 14.92 10.24
C ILE A 546 1.97 14.88 11.74
N PRO A 547 2.43 13.74 12.29
CA PRO A 547 2.62 12.44 11.65
C PRO A 547 1.31 11.63 11.46
N HIS A 548 0.26 11.96 12.21
CA HIS A 548 -1.07 11.36 12.16
C HIS A 548 -2.04 12.29 12.91
N GLU A 549 -3.36 12.08 12.81
CA GLU A 549 -4.37 12.88 13.53
C GLU A 549 -4.29 12.64 15.04
N TYR A 550 -4.28 11.36 15.45
CA TYR A 550 -4.03 10.95 16.82
C TYR A 550 -3.47 9.52 16.88
N LEU A 551 -2.78 9.21 17.99
CA LEU A 551 -2.33 7.88 18.38
C LEU A 551 -2.91 7.55 19.75
N GLN A 552 -3.47 6.35 19.88
CA GLN A 552 -3.99 5.83 21.14
C GLN A 552 -3.29 4.50 21.44
N GLN A 553 -2.82 4.31 22.67
CA GLN A 553 -2.17 3.08 23.09
C GLN A 553 -2.74 2.63 24.43
N LEU A 554 -3.07 1.34 24.54
CA LEU A 554 -3.44 0.69 25.80
C LEU A 554 -2.56 -0.54 26.00
N THR A 555 -1.88 -0.63 27.13
CA THR A 555 -1.03 -1.78 27.48
C THR A 555 -1.39 -2.33 28.85
N VAL A 556 -1.37 -3.66 28.98
CA VAL A 556 -1.53 -4.40 30.24
C VAL A 556 -0.37 -5.37 30.39
N SER A 557 0.30 -5.37 31.54
CA SER A 557 1.41 -6.27 31.82
C SER A 557 1.35 -6.89 33.21
N TYR A 558 2.04 -8.01 33.37
CA TYR A 558 2.15 -8.79 34.59
C TYR A 558 3.62 -9.10 34.88
N ALA A 559 4.06 -8.79 36.11
CA ALA A 559 5.41 -9.06 36.58
C ALA A 559 5.45 -10.33 37.44
N THR A 560 6.19 -11.35 36.98
CA THR A 560 6.20 -12.69 37.59
C THR A 560 6.82 -12.75 38.99
N ARG A 561 7.77 -11.87 39.32
CA ARG A 561 8.45 -11.92 40.63
C ARG A 561 7.53 -11.52 41.79
N PHE A 562 6.63 -10.57 41.57
CA PHE A 562 5.71 -10.09 42.63
C PHE A 562 4.25 -10.45 42.39
N GLY A 563 3.88 -10.85 41.18
CA GLY A 563 2.50 -11.18 40.83
C GLY A 563 1.61 -9.97 40.60
N ASN A 564 2.19 -8.84 40.19
CA ASN A 564 1.54 -7.55 40.11
C ASN A 564 1.26 -7.10 38.68
N PHE A 565 0.18 -6.34 38.49
CA PHE A 565 -0.24 -5.83 37.20
C PHE A 565 0.15 -4.37 37.00
N ALA A 566 0.33 -3.98 35.74
CA ALA A 566 0.37 -2.59 35.32
C ALA A 566 -0.56 -2.39 34.12
N VAL A 567 -1.26 -1.26 34.11
CA VAL A 567 -2.09 -0.79 33.01
C VAL A 567 -1.68 0.63 32.67
N ALA A 568 -1.45 0.91 31.40
CA ALA A 568 -1.15 2.25 30.92
C ALA A 568 -1.95 2.53 29.66
N TYR A 569 -2.54 3.72 29.61
CA TYR A 569 -3.13 4.32 28.45
C TYR A 569 -2.38 5.61 28.11
N GLU A 570 -1.98 5.73 26.86
CA GLU A 570 -1.33 6.92 26.32
C GLU A 570 -2.06 7.39 25.05
N GLY A 571 -2.46 8.65 25.01
CA GLY A 571 -3.12 9.26 23.86
C GLY A 571 -2.38 10.52 23.41
N ASP A 572 -1.93 10.55 22.17
CA ASP A 572 -1.37 11.74 21.52
C ASP A 572 -2.35 12.28 20.46
N PHE A 573 -2.69 13.56 20.56
CA PHE A 573 -3.55 14.26 19.60
C PHE A 573 -2.75 15.39 18.95
N TYR A 574 -2.48 15.25 17.65
CA TYR A 574 -1.71 16.23 16.87
C TYR A 574 -2.63 17.22 16.14
N SER A 575 -3.91 16.87 15.96
CA SER A 575 -4.85 17.68 15.18
C SER A 575 -5.56 18.81 15.91
N VAL A 576 -5.41 18.90 17.22
CA VAL A 576 -6.16 19.87 18.03
C VAL A 576 -5.65 21.30 17.81
N VAL A 577 -4.33 21.45 17.63
CA VAL A 577 -3.67 22.75 17.44
C VAL A 577 -2.54 22.57 16.43
N ASN A 578 -2.51 23.42 15.40
CA ASN A 578 -1.41 23.44 14.43
C ASN A 578 -0.06 23.62 15.14
N ASN A 579 0.96 22.84 14.75
CA ASN A 579 2.28 22.78 15.40
C ASN A 579 2.25 22.39 16.90
N GLY A 580 1.14 21.84 17.38
CA GLY A 580 0.96 21.39 18.76
C GLY A 580 0.68 19.89 18.86
N ARG A 581 0.90 19.35 20.06
CA ARG A 581 0.53 17.97 20.42
C ARG A 581 -0.02 17.95 21.83
N LEU A 582 -1.24 17.45 22.00
CA LEU A 582 -1.80 17.15 23.32
C LEU A 582 -1.53 15.67 23.64
N ASN A 583 -0.73 15.42 24.67
CA ASN A 583 -0.48 14.09 25.21
C ASN A 583 -1.31 13.88 26.48
N LEU A 584 -1.85 12.67 26.65
CA LEU A 584 -2.57 12.24 27.84
C LEU A 584 -2.05 10.87 28.28
N LEU A 585 -1.33 10.83 29.40
CA LEU A 585 -0.94 9.60 30.06
C LEU A 585 -1.85 9.31 31.25
N VAL A 586 -2.43 8.12 31.28
CA VAL A 586 -3.14 7.53 32.42
C VAL A 586 -2.53 6.18 32.73
N ALA A 587 -1.90 6.03 33.89
CA ALA A 587 -1.27 4.77 34.27
C ALA A 587 -1.65 4.36 35.69
N ALA A 588 -1.82 3.06 35.90
CA ALA A 588 -1.99 2.42 37.18
C ALA A 588 -1.00 1.25 37.26
N THR A 589 -0.08 1.27 38.21
CA THR A 589 0.93 0.21 38.35
C THR A 589 1.15 -0.16 39.81
N GLU A 590 1.31 -1.47 40.03
CA GLU A 590 1.80 -2.06 41.27
C GLU A 590 3.26 -2.55 41.12
N GLN A 591 3.86 -2.28 39.96
CA GLN A 591 5.24 -2.62 39.60
C GLN A 591 6.16 -1.45 39.94
N PHE A 592 6.17 -1.05 41.21
CA PHE A 592 7.10 -0.05 41.73
C PHE A 592 7.66 -0.53 43.07
N VAL A 593 8.91 -0.99 43.08
CA VAL A 593 9.59 -1.42 44.30
C VAL A 593 10.42 -0.27 44.84
N THR A 594 9.94 0.34 45.92
CA THR A 594 10.76 1.26 46.72
C THR A 594 11.41 0.48 47.85
N ARG A 595 12.73 0.61 47.99
CA ARG A 595 13.46 0.11 49.15
C ARG A 595 13.54 1.20 50.22
N TYR A 596 13.02 0.92 51.41
CA TYR A 596 13.06 1.83 52.55
C TYR A 596 14.11 1.38 53.56
N PHE A 597 15.22 2.13 53.66
CA PHE A 597 16.34 1.80 54.56
C PHE A 597 16.29 2.52 55.93
N GLY A 598 15.27 3.34 56.17
CA GLY A 598 15.10 4.12 57.41
C GLY A 598 15.29 5.62 57.25
N TYR A 599 15.29 6.34 58.38
CA TYR A 599 15.44 7.80 58.42
C TYR A 599 16.91 8.21 58.62
N GLY A 600 17.41 9.07 57.73
CA GLY A 600 18.74 9.69 57.85
C GLY A 600 19.89 8.85 57.31
N ASN A 601 21.07 9.48 57.19
CA ASN A 601 22.27 8.89 56.60
C ASN A 601 23.02 7.92 57.55
N GLU A 602 22.56 7.76 58.79
CA GLU A 602 23.20 6.92 59.82
C GLU A 602 22.61 5.49 59.88
N THR A 603 21.81 5.11 58.87
CA THR A 603 21.18 3.80 58.79
C THR A 603 22.18 2.77 58.23
N ASN A 604 22.43 1.69 58.99
CA ASN A 604 23.34 0.63 58.56
C ASN A 604 22.63 -0.36 57.62
N TYR A 605 23.15 -0.51 56.40
CA TYR A 605 22.72 -1.56 55.48
C TYR A 605 23.05 -2.95 56.04
N ASN A 606 22.08 -3.87 56.03
CA ASN A 606 22.28 -5.26 56.43
C ASN A 606 21.94 -6.20 55.26
N SER A 607 22.94 -6.93 54.77
CA SER A 607 22.80 -7.85 53.63
C SER A 607 21.85 -9.02 53.89
N ASP A 608 21.71 -9.46 55.15
CA ASP A 608 20.81 -10.56 55.50
C ASP A 608 19.35 -10.08 55.57
N LEU A 609 19.11 -8.81 55.91
CA LEU A 609 17.78 -8.20 55.82
C LEU A 609 17.35 -7.99 54.36
N GLU A 610 18.25 -7.55 53.49
CA GLU A 610 17.97 -7.42 52.04
C GLU A 610 17.62 -8.77 51.40
N LYS A 611 18.36 -9.84 51.72
CA LYS A 611 18.06 -11.20 51.21
C LYS A 611 16.67 -11.72 51.61
N ASN A 612 16.10 -11.20 52.70
CA ASN A 612 14.77 -11.55 53.17
C ASN A 612 13.70 -10.55 52.70
N ASN A 613 14.01 -9.69 51.71
CA ASN A 613 13.12 -8.66 51.18
C ASN A 613 12.61 -7.69 52.26
N TYR A 614 13.37 -7.51 53.36
CA TYR A 614 12.95 -6.70 54.50
C TYR A 614 12.74 -5.25 54.10
N TYR A 615 13.65 -4.67 53.33
CA TYR A 615 13.57 -3.25 52.93
C TYR A 615 12.52 -2.98 51.83
N GLU A 616 11.87 -3.99 51.25
CA GLU A 616 10.89 -3.82 50.16
C GLU A 616 9.56 -3.25 50.66
N THR A 617 9.05 -2.23 49.95
CA THR A 617 7.68 -1.71 50.14
C THR A 617 6.86 -1.92 48.88
N ASN A 618 5.58 -2.27 49.05
CA ASN A 618 4.64 -2.39 47.95
C ASN A 618 4.01 -1.02 47.69
N GLN A 619 4.08 -0.53 46.46
CA GLN A 619 3.48 0.74 46.07
C GLN A 619 2.51 0.55 44.91
N THR A 620 1.29 1.05 45.09
CA THR A 620 0.35 1.27 44.01
C THR A 620 0.44 2.73 43.60
N LEU A 621 0.69 2.97 42.32
CA LEU A 621 0.83 4.29 41.72
C LEU A 621 -0.29 4.50 40.70
N ILE A 622 -1.05 5.58 40.85
CA ILE A 622 -1.98 6.08 39.83
C ILE A 622 -1.49 7.45 39.35
N THR A 623 -1.37 7.59 38.04
CA THR A 623 -0.69 8.69 37.36
C THR A 623 -1.62 9.24 36.28
N LEU A 624 -1.92 10.54 36.31
CA LEU A 624 -2.65 11.28 35.28
C LEU A 624 -1.83 12.51 34.87
N PHE A 625 -1.35 12.54 33.63
CA PHE A 625 -0.40 13.53 33.13
C PHE A 625 -0.82 14.07 31.76
N PRO A 626 -1.80 14.99 31.69
CA PRO A 626 -2.07 15.77 30.48
C PRO A 626 -0.94 16.79 30.23
N THR A 627 -0.36 16.74 29.04
CA THR A 627 0.73 17.64 28.62
C THR A 627 0.45 18.21 27.24
N PHE A 628 0.49 19.53 27.12
CA PHE A 628 0.45 20.22 25.83
C PHE A 628 1.88 20.57 25.40
N HIS A 629 2.29 20.07 24.24
CA HIS A 629 3.54 20.40 23.57
C HIS A 629 3.27 21.36 22.42
N TYR A 630 4.17 22.31 22.18
CA TYR A 630 4.07 23.26 21.09
C TYR A 630 5.45 23.54 20.48
N ASN A 631 5.51 23.51 19.15
CA ASN A 631 6.71 23.84 18.39
C ASN A 631 6.63 25.31 17.95
N PHE A 632 7.41 26.17 18.60
CA PHE A 632 7.52 27.59 18.26
C PHE A 632 8.32 27.81 16.97
N SER A 633 9.25 26.91 16.65
CA SER A 633 9.99 26.86 15.38
C SER A 633 10.55 25.44 15.15
N LYS A 634 11.26 25.22 14.04
CA LYS A 634 11.95 23.95 13.74
C LYS A 634 13.01 23.56 14.79
N ILE A 635 13.47 24.50 15.63
CA ILE A 635 14.53 24.29 16.63
C ILE A 635 14.10 24.59 18.06
N LEU A 636 12.92 25.20 18.26
CA LEU A 636 12.43 25.59 19.58
C LEU A 636 11.05 24.99 19.81
N SER A 637 10.96 24.12 20.80
CA SER A 637 9.72 23.53 21.29
C SER A 637 9.59 23.76 22.79
N GLY A 638 8.37 23.83 23.30
CA GLY A 638 8.09 23.86 24.73
C GLY A 638 6.88 23.00 25.07
N SER A 639 6.69 22.73 26.36
CA SER A 639 5.52 22.02 26.84
C SER A 639 5.06 22.54 28.19
N VAL A 640 3.75 22.48 28.42
CA VAL A 640 3.13 22.76 29.71
C VAL A 640 2.19 21.61 30.04
N GLY A 641 2.23 21.13 31.28
CA GLY A 641 1.40 20.00 31.69
C GLY A 641 1.04 20.10 33.16
N ILE A 642 0.05 19.30 33.55
CA ILE A 642 -0.35 19.11 34.94
C ILE A 642 -0.10 17.64 35.26
N SER A 643 0.47 17.38 36.43
CA SER A 643 0.67 16.02 36.93
C SER A 643 -0.19 15.78 38.17
N PHE A 644 -0.90 14.67 38.17
CA PHE A 644 -1.53 14.12 39.36
C PHE A 644 -0.96 12.73 39.61
N VAL A 645 -0.39 12.55 40.79
CA VAL A 645 0.18 11.27 41.24
C VAL A 645 -0.46 10.91 42.56
N HIS A 646 -1.13 9.76 42.60
CA HIS A 646 -1.59 9.14 43.83
C HIS A 646 -0.75 7.91 44.12
N THR A 647 -0.08 7.91 45.26
CA THR A 647 0.71 6.77 45.77
C THR A 647 0.04 6.19 46.99
N ASN A 648 -0.24 4.90 46.98
CA ASN A 648 -0.57 4.13 48.17
C ASN A 648 0.59 3.17 48.48
N THR A 649 1.22 3.34 49.63
CA THR A 649 2.34 2.48 50.07
C THR A 649 1.86 1.57 51.19
N SER A 650 2.08 0.26 51.03
CA SER A 650 1.86 -0.74 52.06
C SER A 650 3.15 -1.47 52.38
N LEU A 651 3.33 -1.80 53.64
CA LEU A 651 4.47 -2.57 54.09
C LEU A 651 4.23 -4.03 53.78
N LYS A 652 5.25 -4.70 53.24
CA LYS A 652 5.23 -6.16 53.04
C LYS A 652 5.39 -6.90 54.37
N ASN A 653 5.95 -6.24 55.38
CA ASN A 653 6.14 -6.78 56.73
C ASN A 653 5.94 -5.68 57.80
N ASP A 654 5.06 -5.91 58.78
CA ASP A 654 4.73 -4.97 59.86
C ASP A 654 5.94 -4.64 60.76
N THR A 655 6.99 -5.47 60.76
CA THR A 655 8.20 -5.22 61.53
C THR A 655 9.04 -4.05 61.03
N LEU A 656 8.78 -3.52 59.82
CA LEU A 656 9.54 -2.40 59.25
C LEU A 656 9.41 -1.11 60.07
N LEU A 657 8.32 -0.93 60.82
CA LEU A 657 8.09 0.28 61.63
C LEU A 657 8.38 0.08 63.12
N THR A 658 8.37 -1.16 63.61
CA THR A 658 8.48 -1.43 65.06
C THR A 658 9.93 -1.58 65.54
N ASP A 659 10.88 -1.86 64.65
CA ASP A 659 12.29 -2.08 65.01
C ASP A 659 13.22 -0.88 64.77
N PHE A 660 12.70 0.25 64.24
CA PHE A 660 13.44 1.52 64.24
C PHE A 660 13.47 2.09 65.67
N LYS A 661 14.46 1.65 66.45
CA LYS A 661 14.86 2.38 67.66
C LYS A 661 15.40 3.74 67.23
N TYR A 662 14.68 4.81 67.59
CA TYR A 662 15.16 6.19 67.54
C TYR A 662 16.51 6.35 68.26
#